data_AF-A0A9D6TRF3-F1
#
_entry.id   AF-A0A9D6TRF3-F1
#
_cell.length_a   1.000
_cell.length_b   1.000
_cell.length_c   1.000
_cell.angle_alpha   90.00
_cell.angle_beta   90.00
_cell.angle_gamma   90.00
#
_symmetry.space_group_name_H-M   'P 1'
#
loop_
_entity.id
_entity.type
_entity.pdbx_description
1 polymer ?
#
loop_
_entity_poly.entity_id
_entity_poly.type
_entity_poly.pdbx_seq_one_letter_code
_entity_poly.pdbx_strand_id
1 'polypeptide(L)'
;MSQEKPKASFVTFYSFKGGVGRSMALINTAGILAGRGFRVLVIDLDLEAPGLSYLDPRAPDTSREKQKPRRRPLKRGFVDLLSDAKKRGKDADLFALSAADIAKRYTQAYHLPEALREFKDGSLSIMPAGKFDGGYAQRFDSLNLHELYQQGLGEPLVRAFKKKLTEADLYDYVLVDSRTGFSDEAGICTRDLADHLMILSGLNRQNVEGTCAFLKALRGAKEGKKTKFQIILSPVPNGEDKLVDDREKEAKSSFEEAWGSGVDLSLQIPYHPQLALTEEPHIFRRRRGYLFEAYRAIEDSMLGALGHDARTLMRRIEETLQQKDYPTVLRDLWRLVRLKRGRTSLSQLASNLGADNQRVQGGKAESELNQERITLAKILADKEGRRMVEFIVDHLPLNEMDWARRELLDRLASSAIDLADRLYKRIVEAASGDADTLGNYALFLRYKRGDTDGAEVYFKRATKADPKSPRHLGNYAFFLETRRGDMDGAEAYYKRAIEADPKHANNLVNYANFLEKRRHDADGAEAQYKRAIEADPKSVRPLNTYALFLKNRRGDKDGAEACYKRAIKADPKNAYSLGMYANFLWQQRADKDSAEKYFQQALEVAPKDSNTLCNYGQFLVGLARFSDGEKALLSAFENLDQFDPDDMAEICFSLWLASLLQRRDGERWERGFKFFIEQDFERYPWSFDQMLGRAEKTLSAEEFEYAKALAAAFLDKTKVADLQRYERWRTLDALDPKRKEAVEKVVS
;
A
#
# COMPACT_ATOMS: atom_id res chain seq x y z
N MET A 1 6.24 -24.06 -13.90
CA MET A 1 4.81 -23.76 -13.72
C MET A 1 4.52 -22.47 -14.46
N SER A 2 3.63 -22.52 -15.45
CA SER A 2 3.35 -21.44 -16.39
C SER A 2 2.78 -20.21 -15.68
N GLN A 3 3.35 -19.03 -15.91
CA GLN A 3 2.68 -17.76 -15.67
C GLN A 3 1.30 -17.80 -16.33
N GLU A 4 0.22 -17.93 -15.56
CA GLU A 4 -1.13 -17.87 -16.13
C GLU A 4 -1.36 -16.44 -16.62
N LYS A 5 -1.18 -16.24 -17.93
CA LYS A 5 -1.50 -14.98 -18.61
C LYS A 5 -2.94 -14.56 -18.28
N PRO A 6 -3.21 -13.25 -18.14
CA PRO A 6 -4.57 -12.76 -17.92
C PRO A 6 -5.49 -13.23 -19.07
N LYS A 7 -6.52 -14.00 -18.70
CA LYS A 7 -7.51 -14.53 -19.64
C LYS A 7 -8.61 -13.49 -19.85
N ALA A 8 -8.79 -13.04 -21.09
CA ALA A 8 -9.94 -12.22 -21.48
C ALA A 8 -11.25 -12.97 -21.20
N SER A 9 -12.24 -12.32 -20.59
CA SER A 9 -13.56 -12.91 -20.34
C SER A 9 -14.50 -12.63 -21.50
N PHE A 10 -15.10 -13.68 -22.06
CA PHE A 10 -16.07 -13.59 -23.16
C PHE A 10 -17.49 -13.51 -22.61
N VAL A 11 -18.22 -12.46 -22.97
CA VAL A 11 -19.62 -12.26 -22.57
C VAL A 11 -20.47 -12.09 -23.81
N THR A 12 -21.47 -12.95 -23.97
CA THR A 12 -22.34 -12.92 -25.15
C THR A 12 -23.68 -12.28 -24.80
N PHE A 13 -24.08 -11.29 -25.57
CA PHE A 13 -25.42 -10.70 -25.52
C PHE A 13 -26.28 -11.45 -26.54
N TYR A 14 -27.40 -12.01 -26.09
CA TYR A 14 -28.32 -12.81 -26.89
C TYR A 14 -29.74 -12.27 -26.77
N SER A 15 -30.53 -12.43 -27.82
CA SER A 15 -31.97 -12.19 -27.79
C SER A 15 -32.67 -13.09 -28.79
N PHE A 16 -33.84 -13.60 -28.42
CA PHE A 16 -34.63 -14.43 -29.33
C PHE A 16 -35.09 -13.65 -30.57
N LYS A 17 -35.65 -12.45 -30.37
CA LYS A 17 -36.16 -11.59 -31.44
C LYS A 17 -35.39 -10.27 -31.52
N GLY A 18 -35.33 -9.69 -32.71
CA GLY A 18 -34.83 -8.33 -32.92
C GLY A 18 -35.72 -7.27 -32.27
N GLY A 19 -35.19 -6.05 -32.11
CA GLY A 19 -35.93 -4.91 -31.57
C GLY A 19 -35.88 -4.76 -30.04
N VAL A 20 -35.22 -5.67 -29.31
CA VAL A 20 -35.03 -5.56 -27.85
C VAL A 20 -33.82 -4.71 -27.44
N GLY A 21 -33.09 -4.13 -28.39
CA GLY A 21 -31.94 -3.26 -28.12
C GLY A 21 -30.64 -3.98 -27.73
N ARG A 22 -30.45 -5.25 -28.14
CA ARG A 22 -29.26 -6.07 -27.82
C ARG A 22 -27.92 -5.40 -28.14
N SER A 23 -27.70 -5.00 -29.39
CA SER A 23 -26.48 -4.32 -29.82
C SER A 23 -26.23 -3.03 -29.05
N MET A 24 -27.30 -2.30 -28.72
CA MET A 24 -27.23 -1.08 -27.91
C MET A 24 -26.85 -1.37 -26.46
N ALA A 25 -27.44 -2.38 -25.82
CA ALA A 25 -27.06 -2.80 -24.48
C ALA A 25 -25.59 -3.22 -24.41
N LEU A 26 -25.12 -3.95 -25.42
CA LEU A 26 -23.74 -4.39 -25.52
C LEU A 26 -22.79 -3.19 -25.64
N ILE A 27 -22.98 -2.29 -26.62
CA ILE A 27 -22.03 -1.19 -26.86
C ILE A 27 -22.01 -0.16 -25.72
N ASN A 28 -23.15 0.10 -25.07
CA ASN A 28 -23.19 0.96 -23.89
C ASN A 28 -22.47 0.30 -22.71
N THR A 29 -22.68 -1.00 -22.47
CA THR A 29 -21.92 -1.74 -21.43
C THR A 29 -20.42 -1.74 -21.72
N ALA A 30 -20.03 -1.95 -22.98
CA ALA A 30 -18.64 -1.88 -23.43
C ALA A 30 -18.01 -0.50 -23.17
N GLY A 31 -18.75 0.56 -23.45
CA GLY A 31 -18.30 1.93 -23.22
C GLY A 31 -18.11 2.26 -21.74
N ILE A 32 -18.98 1.75 -20.85
CA ILE A 32 -18.80 1.90 -19.38
C ILE A 32 -17.52 1.19 -18.95
N LEU A 33 -17.34 -0.08 -19.31
CA LEU A 33 -16.13 -0.85 -18.96
C LEU A 33 -14.86 -0.16 -19.46
N ALA A 34 -14.87 0.27 -20.72
CA ALA A 34 -13.71 0.94 -21.31
C ALA A 34 -13.47 2.31 -20.66
N GLY A 35 -14.53 3.04 -20.29
CA GLY A 35 -14.42 4.26 -19.49
C GLY A 35 -13.73 4.04 -18.14
N ARG A 36 -13.86 2.85 -17.54
CA ARG A 36 -13.20 2.43 -16.28
C ARG A 36 -11.76 1.96 -16.48
N GLY A 37 -11.18 2.09 -17.67
CA GLY A 37 -9.79 1.69 -17.93
C GLY A 37 -9.62 0.28 -18.47
N PHE A 38 -10.70 -0.48 -18.66
CA PHE A 38 -10.59 -1.82 -19.25
C PHE A 38 -10.36 -1.77 -20.75
N ARG A 39 -9.65 -2.76 -21.28
CA ARG A 39 -9.46 -2.98 -22.72
C ARG A 39 -10.57 -3.89 -23.21
N VAL A 40 -11.49 -3.36 -24.01
CA VAL A 40 -12.71 -4.07 -24.40
C VAL A 40 -12.74 -4.27 -25.91
N LEU A 41 -12.99 -5.51 -26.34
CA LEU A 41 -13.31 -5.85 -27.72
C LEU A 41 -14.81 -6.13 -27.83
N VAL A 42 -15.46 -5.56 -28.82
CA VAL A 42 -16.83 -5.88 -29.22
C VAL A 42 -16.77 -6.65 -30.54
N ILE A 43 -17.49 -7.76 -30.66
CA ILE A 43 -17.55 -8.56 -31.89
C ILE A 43 -19.01 -8.63 -32.36
N ASP A 44 -19.24 -8.20 -33.59
CA ASP A 44 -20.55 -8.27 -34.26
C ASP A 44 -20.68 -9.62 -34.98
N LEU A 45 -21.39 -10.56 -34.37
CA LEU A 45 -21.66 -11.89 -34.94
C LEU A 45 -23.11 -12.02 -35.45
N ASP A 46 -23.86 -10.93 -35.55
CA ASP A 46 -25.12 -10.90 -36.30
C ASP A 46 -24.82 -10.71 -37.80
N LEU A 47 -24.30 -11.77 -38.43
CA LEU A 47 -23.74 -11.70 -39.78
C LEU A 47 -24.76 -11.38 -40.88
N GLU A 48 -26.06 -11.55 -40.61
CA GLU A 48 -27.13 -11.29 -41.57
C GLU A 48 -27.70 -9.87 -41.47
N ALA A 49 -27.82 -9.34 -40.24
CA ALA A 49 -28.30 -7.98 -40.00
C ALA A 49 -27.43 -7.25 -38.93
N PRO A 50 -26.16 -6.95 -39.26
CA PRO A 50 -25.18 -6.49 -38.26
C PRO A 50 -25.37 -5.03 -37.91
N GLY A 51 -25.92 -4.77 -36.72
CA GLY A 51 -26.19 -3.41 -36.24
C GLY A 51 -24.93 -2.64 -35.84
N LEU A 52 -23.91 -3.32 -35.28
CA LEU A 52 -22.70 -2.65 -34.78
C LEU A 52 -21.75 -2.23 -35.89
N SER A 53 -21.81 -2.91 -37.02
CA SER A 53 -21.04 -2.58 -38.24
C SER A 53 -21.42 -1.22 -38.84
N TYR A 54 -22.53 -0.61 -38.38
CA TYR A 54 -23.06 0.68 -38.83
C TYR A 54 -22.57 1.86 -37.97
N LEU A 55 -21.94 1.59 -36.81
CA LEU A 55 -21.45 2.61 -35.88
C LEU A 55 -20.28 3.45 -36.48
N ASP A 56 -20.34 4.78 -36.37
CA ASP A 56 -19.19 5.65 -36.67
C ASP A 56 -18.16 5.51 -35.54
N PRO A 57 -16.92 5.09 -35.81
CA PRO A 57 -15.87 4.98 -34.78
C PRO A 57 -15.41 6.34 -34.23
N ARG A 58 -15.80 7.46 -34.86
CA ARG A 58 -15.60 8.81 -34.31
C ARG A 58 -16.77 9.16 -33.40
N ALA A 59 -16.48 9.63 -32.18
CA ALA A 59 -17.52 10.10 -31.28
C ALA A 59 -18.37 11.20 -31.93
N PRO A 60 -19.66 11.32 -31.53
CA PRO A 60 -20.51 12.39 -31.99
C PRO A 60 -19.90 13.73 -31.58
N ASP A 61 -19.59 14.56 -32.58
CA ASP A 61 -19.20 15.95 -32.36
C ASP A 61 -20.47 16.73 -31.98
N THR A 62 -20.65 16.96 -30.68
CA THR A 62 -21.80 17.67 -30.12
C THR A 62 -21.83 19.15 -30.52
N SER A 63 -20.82 19.66 -31.23
CA SER A 63 -20.67 21.09 -31.52
C SER A 63 -21.26 21.57 -32.84
N ARG A 64 -21.79 20.71 -33.72
CA ARG A 64 -22.24 21.14 -35.07
C ARG A 64 -23.50 20.47 -35.61
N GLU A 65 -24.59 21.24 -35.66
CA GLU A 65 -25.90 20.99 -36.29
C GLU A 65 -25.90 20.76 -37.82
N LYS A 66 -24.75 20.59 -38.48
CA LYS A 66 -24.71 20.43 -39.94
C LYS A 66 -23.69 19.36 -40.35
N GLN A 67 -24.14 18.13 -40.60
CA GLN A 67 -23.30 17.16 -41.31
C GLN A 67 -24.05 16.39 -42.39
N LYS A 68 -23.50 16.49 -43.61
CA LYS A 68 -23.78 15.61 -44.76
C LYS A 68 -23.57 14.13 -44.36
N PRO A 69 -24.24 13.16 -45.01
CA PRO A 69 -24.08 11.75 -44.73
C PRO A 69 -22.60 11.34 -44.90
N ARG A 70 -21.95 11.03 -43.78
CA ARG A 70 -20.56 10.56 -43.77
C ARG A 70 -20.52 9.17 -44.39
N ARG A 71 -19.89 9.04 -45.57
CA ARG A 71 -19.61 7.71 -46.15
C ARG A 71 -18.73 6.92 -45.19
N ARG A 72 -19.23 5.75 -44.77
CA ARG A 72 -18.61 4.88 -43.77
C ARG A 72 -17.38 4.17 -44.34
N PRO A 73 -16.26 4.05 -43.59
CA PRO A 73 -15.14 3.25 -44.04
C PRO A 73 -15.52 1.75 -44.01
N LEU A 74 -15.46 1.10 -45.17
CA LEU A 74 -15.63 -0.35 -45.33
C LEU A 74 -14.44 -1.07 -44.68
N LYS A 75 -14.62 -1.64 -43.49
CA LYS A 75 -13.55 -2.33 -42.75
C LYS A 75 -13.75 -3.83 -42.75
N ARG A 76 -12.64 -4.57 -42.75
CA ARG A 76 -12.64 -6.02 -42.60
C ARG A 76 -13.12 -6.42 -41.20
N GLY A 77 -13.77 -7.57 -41.11
CA GLY A 77 -14.34 -8.09 -39.88
C GLY A 77 -14.28 -9.61 -39.78
N PHE A 78 -15.17 -10.19 -38.97
CA PHE A 78 -15.17 -11.61 -38.65
C PHE A 78 -15.34 -12.52 -39.89
N VAL A 79 -16.27 -12.20 -40.78
CA VAL A 79 -16.49 -12.92 -42.05
C VAL A 79 -15.26 -12.87 -42.95
N ASP A 80 -14.58 -11.72 -43.02
CA ASP A 80 -13.38 -11.59 -43.83
C ASP A 80 -12.23 -12.42 -43.25
N LEU A 81 -12.09 -12.46 -41.91
CA LEU A 81 -11.11 -13.31 -41.22
C LEU A 81 -11.35 -14.80 -41.51
N LEU A 82 -12.61 -15.26 -41.42
CA LEU A 82 -12.97 -16.64 -41.72
C LEU A 82 -12.87 -16.97 -43.21
N SER A 83 -13.19 -16.02 -44.09
CA SER A 83 -13.13 -16.24 -45.55
C SER A 83 -11.67 -16.38 -46.00
N ASP A 84 -10.79 -15.55 -45.43
CA ASP A 84 -9.34 -15.67 -45.62
C ASP A 84 -8.85 -17.02 -45.04
N ALA A 85 -9.38 -17.45 -43.88
CA ALA A 85 -9.15 -18.78 -43.28
C ALA A 85 -9.46 -19.95 -44.21
N LYS A 86 -10.69 -19.96 -44.76
CA LYS A 86 -11.17 -21.03 -45.63
C LYS A 86 -10.39 -21.10 -46.95
N LYS A 87 -10.02 -19.95 -47.53
CA LYS A 87 -9.31 -19.89 -48.83
C LYS A 87 -7.86 -20.32 -48.76
N ARG A 88 -7.15 -20.04 -47.65
CA ARG A 88 -5.70 -20.25 -47.52
C ARG A 88 -5.31 -21.38 -46.58
N GLY A 89 -6.26 -22.04 -45.92
CA GLY A 89 -5.98 -23.17 -45.02
C GLY A 89 -5.10 -22.75 -43.83
N LYS A 90 -4.07 -23.55 -43.50
CA LYS A 90 -3.15 -23.27 -42.38
C LYS A 90 -2.33 -21.98 -42.58
N ASP A 91 -2.15 -21.54 -43.82
CA ASP A 91 -1.43 -20.31 -44.17
C ASP A 91 -2.30 -19.06 -44.07
N ALA A 92 -3.55 -19.22 -43.63
CA ALA A 92 -4.47 -18.12 -43.50
C ALA A 92 -4.29 -17.31 -42.22
N ASP A 93 -4.76 -16.06 -42.27
CA ASP A 93 -4.54 -15.06 -41.23
C ASP A 93 -4.98 -15.53 -39.82
N LEU A 94 -6.10 -16.26 -39.69
CA LEU A 94 -6.58 -16.80 -38.41
C LEU A 94 -5.56 -17.73 -37.73
N PHE A 95 -4.86 -18.55 -38.50
CA PHE A 95 -3.92 -19.56 -37.98
C PHE A 95 -2.49 -19.02 -37.95
N ALA A 96 -2.07 -18.31 -39.01
CA ALA A 96 -0.71 -17.82 -39.20
C ALA A 96 -0.38 -16.51 -38.45
N LEU A 97 -1.34 -15.58 -38.32
CA LEU A 97 -1.06 -14.28 -37.69
C LEU A 97 -1.09 -14.32 -36.17
N SER A 98 -0.34 -13.42 -35.54
CA SER A 98 -0.49 -13.12 -34.13
C SER A 98 -1.85 -12.49 -33.83
N ALA A 99 -2.33 -12.60 -32.59
CA ALA A 99 -3.56 -11.94 -32.18
C ALA A 99 -3.50 -10.40 -32.34
N ALA A 100 -2.30 -9.81 -32.19
CA ALA A 100 -2.10 -8.37 -32.39
C ALA A 100 -2.26 -7.97 -33.86
N ASP A 101 -1.79 -8.81 -34.79
CA ASP A 101 -1.99 -8.59 -36.22
C ASP A 101 -3.45 -8.79 -36.64
N ILE A 102 -4.14 -9.78 -36.06
CA ILE A 102 -5.59 -9.96 -36.25
C ILE A 102 -6.32 -8.71 -35.77
N ALA A 103 -6.01 -8.23 -34.56
CA ALA A 103 -6.58 -6.98 -34.03
C ALA A 103 -6.33 -5.81 -35.00
N LYS A 104 -5.09 -5.60 -35.42
CA LYS A 104 -4.71 -4.52 -36.32
C LYS A 104 -5.45 -4.55 -37.67
N ARG A 105 -5.74 -5.74 -38.20
CA ARG A 105 -6.33 -5.92 -39.55
C ARG A 105 -7.86 -6.00 -39.56
N TYR A 106 -8.46 -6.60 -38.53
CA TYR A 106 -9.88 -6.97 -38.49
C TYR A 106 -10.66 -6.27 -37.39
N THR A 107 -10.03 -5.39 -36.61
CA THR A 107 -10.73 -4.54 -35.64
C THR A 107 -10.50 -3.06 -35.94
N GLN A 108 -11.34 -2.23 -35.34
CA GLN A 108 -11.19 -0.79 -35.35
C GLN A 108 -11.31 -0.23 -33.94
N ALA A 109 -10.40 0.67 -33.59
CA ALA A 109 -10.53 1.46 -32.37
C ALA A 109 -11.77 2.36 -32.47
N TYR A 110 -12.53 2.41 -31.39
CA TYR A 110 -13.69 3.27 -31.21
C TYR A 110 -13.32 4.41 -30.26
N HIS A 111 -13.59 5.66 -30.64
CA HIS A 111 -13.24 6.81 -29.83
C HIS A 111 -14.17 6.91 -28.60
N LEU A 112 -13.61 6.68 -27.42
CA LEU A 112 -14.26 6.97 -26.15
C LEU A 112 -14.21 8.49 -25.89
N PRO A 113 -15.36 9.15 -25.64
CA PRO A 113 -15.37 10.54 -25.21
C PRO A 113 -14.45 10.75 -24.01
N GLU A 114 -13.79 11.92 -23.89
CA GLU A 114 -12.95 12.23 -22.72
C GLU A 114 -13.79 12.27 -21.45
N ALA A 115 -14.99 12.86 -21.57
CA ALA A 115 -16.04 12.74 -20.58
C ALA A 115 -16.61 11.31 -20.50
N LEU A 116 -16.01 10.26 -21.06
CA LEU A 116 -16.14 8.80 -20.83
C LEU A 116 -15.14 8.24 -19.81
N ARG A 117 -13.96 8.82 -19.78
CA ARG A 117 -12.76 8.21 -19.21
C ARG A 117 -12.63 8.56 -17.73
N GLU A 118 -12.72 7.54 -16.87
CA GLU A 118 -12.26 7.58 -15.48
C GLU A 118 -10.76 7.24 -15.41
N PHE A 119 -10.30 6.36 -16.29
CA PHE A 119 -8.90 5.98 -16.44
C PHE A 119 -8.43 6.14 -17.90
N LYS A 120 -7.17 6.54 -18.09
CA LYS A 120 -6.64 6.91 -19.42
C LYS A 120 -6.31 5.72 -20.32
N ASP A 121 -5.98 4.58 -19.72
CA ASP A 121 -5.56 3.34 -20.36
C ASP A 121 -6.71 2.52 -20.97
N GLY A 122 -7.96 2.91 -20.71
CA GLY A 122 -9.15 2.28 -21.26
C GLY A 122 -9.24 2.39 -22.78
N SER A 123 -9.66 1.29 -23.43
CA SER A 123 -9.82 1.22 -24.88
C SER A 123 -11.04 0.38 -25.27
N LEU A 124 -11.68 0.81 -26.36
CA LEU A 124 -12.79 0.10 -26.98
C LEU A 124 -12.44 -0.19 -28.43
N SER A 125 -12.48 -1.45 -28.81
CA SER A 125 -12.29 -1.89 -30.20
C SER A 125 -13.53 -2.65 -30.68
N ILE A 126 -13.85 -2.53 -31.96
CA ILE A 126 -14.96 -3.24 -32.59
C ILE A 126 -14.41 -4.11 -33.72
N MET A 127 -14.75 -5.39 -33.72
CA MET A 127 -14.66 -6.29 -34.86
C MET A 127 -16.04 -6.31 -35.53
N PRO A 128 -16.22 -5.65 -36.70
CA PRO A 128 -17.49 -5.71 -37.41
C PRO A 128 -17.74 -7.11 -37.96
N ALA A 129 -18.97 -7.37 -38.42
CA ALA A 129 -19.31 -8.65 -39.04
C ALA A 129 -18.46 -8.90 -40.29
N GLY A 130 -18.23 -7.86 -41.09
CA GLY A 130 -17.30 -7.89 -42.22
C GLY A 130 -17.35 -6.61 -43.03
N LYS A 131 -16.61 -6.59 -44.13
CA LYS A 131 -16.59 -5.47 -45.06
C LYS A 131 -17.90 -5.43 -45.86
N PHE A 132 -18.81 -4.50 -45.55
CA PHE A 132 -20.10 -4.34 -46.24
C PHE A 132 -20.00 -3.73 -47.65
N ASP A 133 -19.28 -4.40 -48.55
CA ASP A 133 -19.22 -4.09 -49.97
C ASP A 133 -20.13 -5.02 -50.80
N GLY A 134 -20.21 -4.78 -52.10
CA GLY A 134 -21.02 -5.61 -53.01
C GLY A 134 -20.64 -7.10 -53.02
N GLY A 135 -19.50 -7.49 -52.44
CA GLY A 135 -19.07 -8.88 -52.31
C GLY A 135 -19.34 -9.50 -50.93
N TYR A 136 -19.98 -8.79 -49.99
CA TYR A 136 -20.20 -9.31 -48.63
C TYR A 136 -21.04 -10.58 -48.62
N ALA A 137 -22.21 -10.56 -49.28
CA ALA A 137 -23.12 -11.71 -49.36
C ALA A 137 -22.39 -12.94 -49.93
N GLN A 138 -21.65 -12.78 -51.02
CA GLN A 138 -20.86 -13.86 -51.59
C GLN A 138 -19.80 -14.41 -50.63
N ARG A 139 -19.11 -13.54 -49.87
CA ARG A 139 -18.13 -14.00 -48.86
C ARG A 139 -18.81 -14.77 -47.75
N PHE A 140 -19.94 -14.28 -47.25
CA PHE A 140 -20.73 -14.93 -46.20
C PHE A 140 -21.28 -16.30 -46.66
N ASP A 141 -21.94 -16.35 -47.82
CA ASP A 141 -22.49 -17.59 -48.38
C ASP A 141 -21.37 -18.61 -48.65
N SER A 142 -20.22 -18.15 -49.16
CA SER A 142 -19.07 -19.04 -49.42
C SER A 142 -18.48 -19.68 -48.17
N LEU A 143 -18.71 -19.13 -46.98
CA LEU A 143 -18.26 -19.76 -45.73
C LEU A 143 -19.02 -21.05 -45.46
N ASN A 144 -20.31 -21.09 -45.79
CA ASN A 144 -21.24 -22.17 -45.46
C ASN A 144 -21.03 -22.67 -44.02
N LEU A 145 -21.26 -21.79 -43.05
CA LEU A 145 -21.02 -22.07 -41.63
C LEU A 145 -21.75 -23.35 -41.21
N HIS A 146 -22.99 -23.54 -41.66
CA HIS A 146 -23.79 -24.73 -41.37
C HIS A 146 -23.05 -26.04 -41.69
N GLU A 147 -22.47 -26.14 -42.89
CA GLU A 147 -21.70 -27.31 -43.33
C GLU A 147 -20.42 -27.51 -42.51
N LEU A 148 -19.70 -26.44 -42.19
CA LEU A 148 -18.50 -26.51 -41.35
C LEU A 148 -18.80 -27.08 -39.96
N TYR A 149 -19.98 -26.81 -39.41
CA TYR A 149 -20.42 -27.37 -38.13
C TYR A 149 -20.90 -28.82 -38.25
N GLN A 150 -21.67 -29.17 -39.29
CA GLN A 150 -22.05 -30.58 -39.52
C GLN A 150 -20.83 -31.49 -39.72
N GLN A 151 -19.76 -30.97 -40.33
CA GLN A 151 -18.49 -31.69 -40.52
C GLN A 151 -17.58 -31.70 -39.28
N GLY A 152 -18.02 -31.12 -38.15
CA GLY A 152 -17.27 -31.09 -36.89
C GLY A 152 -16.08 -30.13 -36.85
N LEU A 153 -15.90 -29.26 -37.85
CA LEU A 153 -14.77 -28.33 -37.96
C LEU A 153 -15.07 -26.94 -37.38
N GLY A 154 -16.34 -26.57 -37.23
CA GLY A 154 -16.75 -25.26 -36.72
C GLY A 154 -16.39 -25.01 -35.25
N GLU A 155 -16.65 -25.98 -34.36
CA GLU A 155 -16.34 -25.85 -32.93
C GLU A 155 -14.83 -25.71 -32.66
N PRO A 156 -13.94 -26.56 -33.22
CA PRO A 156 -12.49 -26.37 -33.10
C PRO A 156 -12.00 -25.00 -33.56
N LEU A 157 -12.59 -24.46 -34.64
CA LEU A 157 -12.21 -23.17 -35.20
C LEU A 157 -12.55 -22.01 -34.25
N VAL A 158 -13.75 -22.02 -33.67
CA VAL A 158 -14.17 -20.98 -32.72
C VAL A 158 -13.42 -21.10 -31.39
N ARG A 159 -13.16 -22.34 -30.92
CA ARG A 159 -12.28 -22.56 -29.76
C ARG A 159 -10.86 -22.05 -30.02
N ALA A 160 -10.32 -22.26 -31.22
CA ALA A 160 -9.00 -21.74 -31.60
C ALA A 160 -8.97 -20.21 -31.62
N PHE A 161 -10.02 -19.57 -32.16
CA PHE A 161 -10.17 -18.12 -32.13
C PHE A 161 -10.26 -17.58 -30.69
N LYS A 162 -11.16 -18.14 -29.87
CA LYS A 162 -11.30 -17.77 -28.45
C LYS A 162 -9.97 -17.92 -27.72
N LYS A 163 -9.33 -19.09 -27.83
CA LYS A 163 -8.02 -19.36 -27.22
C LYS A 163 -6.97 -18.34 -27.63
N LYS A 164 -6.85 -18.05 -28.93
CA LYS A 164 -5.87 -17.09 -29.46
C LYS A 164 -6.08 -15.69 -28.90
N LEU A 165 -7.33 -15.22 -28.77
CA LEU A 165 -7.62 -13.92 -28.16
C LEU A 165 -7.45 -13.91 -26.63
N THR A 166 -7.87 -14.98 -25.95
CA THR A 166 -7.74 -15.12 -24.49
C THR A 166 -6.27 -15.13 -24.05
N GLU A 167 -5.36 -15.70 -24.83
CA GLU A 167 -3.93 -15.80 -24.52
C GLU A 167 -3.09 -14.58 -24.99
N ALA A 168 -3.70 -13.67 -25.73
CA ALA A 168 -3.04 -12.53 -26.36
C ALA A 168 -2.70 -11.37 -25.42
N ASP A 169 -3.33 -11.33 -24.24
CA ASP A 169 -3.27 -10.18 -23.31
C ASP A 169 -3.54 -8.83 -24.00
N LEU A 170 -4.48 -8.81 -24.94
CA LEU A 170 -4.89 -7.58 -25.65
C LEU A 170 -6.14 -6.95 -25.05
N TYR A 171 -7.01 -7.77 -24.47
CA TYR A 171 -8.32 -7.36 -23.99
C TYR A 171 -8.59 -7.98 -22.62
N ASP A 172 -9.23 -7.22 -21.75
CA ASP A 172 -9.73 -7.69 -20.46
C ASP A 172 -11.10 -8.35 -20.64
N TYR A 173 -11.93 -7.81 -21.54
CA TYR A 173 -13.27 -8.30 -21.85
C TYR A 173 -13.52 -8.35 -23.36
N VAL A 174 -14.19 -9.42 -23.81
CA VAL A 174 -14.68 -9.56 -25.18
C VAL A 174 -16.20 -9.70 -25.12
N LEU A 175 -16.91 -8.71 -25.63
CA LEU A 175 -18.37 -8.71 -25.70
C LEU A 175 -18.83 -9.11 -27.09
N VAL A 176 -19.77 -10.04 -27.18
CA VAL A 176 -20.20 -10.65 -28.44
C VAL A 176 -21.68 -10.34 -28.68
N ASP A 177 -22.00 -9.72 -29.82
CA ASP A 177 -23.36 -9.53 -30.29
C ASP A 177 -23.77 -10.77 -31.08
N SER A 178 -24.61 -11.63 -30.50
CA SER A 178 -25.02 -12.87 -31.18
C SER A 178 -26.05 -12.58 -32.28
N ARG A 179 -26.29 -13.56 -33.16
CA ARG A 179 -27.48 -13.55 -34.03
C ARG A 179 -28.77 -13.74 -33.21
N THR A 180 -29.92 -13.26 -33.73
CA THR A 180 -31.26 -13.58 -33.18
C THR A 180 -31.75 -14.96 -33.64
N GLY A 181 -32.52 -15.67 -32.80
CA GLY A 181 -33.28 -16.86 -33.19
C GLY A 181 -32.75 -18.20 -32.66
N PHE A 182 -33.33 -19.29 -33.17
CA PHE A 182 -33.15 -20.68 -32.68
C PHE A 182 -32.08 -21.51 -33.40
N SER A 183 -31.39 -20.99 -34.42
CA SER A 183 -30.60 -21.83 -35.30
C SER A 183 -29.39 -22.46 -34.58
N ASP A 184 -28.95 -23.66 -34.99
CA ASP A 184 -27.83 -24.39 -34.35
C ASP A 184 -26.51 -23.59 -34.36
N GLU A 185 -26.37 -22.61 -35.26
CA GLU A 185 -25.27 -21.64 -35.27
C GLU A 185 -25.31 -20.68 -34.05
N ALA A 186 -26.46 -20.49 -33.39
CA ALA A 186 -26.58 -19.73 -32.15
C ALA A 186 -25.85 -20.39 -30.98
N GLY A 187 -25.63 -21.72 -31.03
CA GLY A 187 -24.85 -22.46 -30.03
C GLY A 187 -23.40 -22.00 -29.92
N ILE A 188 -22.84 -21.47 -31.01
CA ILE A 188 -21.45 -21.00 -31.09
C ILE A 188 -21.22 -19.81 -30.15
N CYS A 189 -22.07 -18.80 -30.29
CA CYS A 189 -21.95 -17.56 -29.54
C CYS A 189 -22.37 -17.77 -28.09
N THR A 190 -23.37 -18.62 -27.86
CA THR A 190 -24.04 -18.73 -26.55
C THR A 190 -23.50 -19.86 -25.66
N ARG A 191 -22.94 -20.94 -26.24
CA ARG A 191 -22.36 -22.08 -25.51
C ARG A 191 -20.84 -22.14 -25.59
N ASP A 192 -20.27 -22.02 -26.78
CA ASP A 192 -18.85 -22.34 -27.00
C ASP A 192 -17.93 -21.12 -26.80
N LEU A 193 -18.43 -19.93 -27.15
CA LEU A 193 -17.70 -18.67 -27.02
C LEU A 193 -17.90 -18.00 -25.65
N ALA A 194 -19.10 -18.05 -25.07
CA ALA A 194 -19.45 -17.34 -23.86
C ALA A 194 -18.86 -17.95 -22.57
N ASP A 195 -18.21 -17.16 -21.74
CA ASP A 195 -18.00 -17.45 -20.32
C ASP A 195 -19.23 -17.04 -19.48
N HIS A 196 -19.98 -16.05 -19.96
CA HIS A 196 -21.24 -15.58 -19.38
C HIS A 196 -22.24 -15.12 -20.45
N LEU A 197 -23.54 -15.30 -20.21
CA LEU A 197 -24.62 -14.91 -21.12
C LEU A 197 -25.47 -13.77 -20.57
N MET A 198 -25.68 -12.74 -21.38
CA MET A 198 -26.62 -11.64 -21.12
C MET A 198 -27.80 -11.79 -22.08
N ILE A 199 -28.94 -12.27 -21.57
CA ILE A 199 -30.13 -12.59 -22.38
C ILE A 199 -31.10 -11.42 -22.33
N LEU A 200 -31.36 -10.75 -23.45
CA LEU A 200 -32.39 -9.73 -23.53
C LEU A 200 -33.73 -10.33 -23.95
N SER A 201 -34.77 -10.03 -23.19
CA SER A 201 -36.14 -10.41 -23.51
C SER A 201 -37.09 -9.23 -23.38
N GLY A 202 -37.95 -9.03 -24.38
CA GLY A 202 -39.15 -8.22 -24.20
C GLY A 202 -40.19 -8.96 -23.34
N LEU A 203 -41.17 -8.22 -22.82
CA LEU A 203 -42.28 -8.77 -22.03
C LEU A 203 -43.46 -9.27 -22.86
N ASN A 204 -43.40 -9.12 -24.19
CA ASN A 204 -44.43 -9.69 -25.05
C ASN A 204 -44.30 -11.22 -25.13
N ARG A 205 -45.44 -11.87 -25.38
CA ARG A 205 -45.56 -13.33 -25.41
C ARG A 205 -44.51 -14.02 -26.28
N GLN A 206 -44.23 -13.49 -27.48
CA GLN A 206 -43.25 -14.07 -28.40
C GLN A 206 -41.82 -14.07 -27.83
N ASN A 207 -41.40 -12.98 -27.18
CA ASN A 207 -40.08 -12.92 -26.55
C ASN A 207 -39.99 -13.83 -25.33
N VAL A 208 -41.05 -13.89 -24.50
CA VAL A 208 -41.09 -14.76 -23.33
C VAL A 208 -41.02 -16.24 -23.76
N GLU A 209 -41.90 -16.68 -24.65
CA GLU A 209 -41.91 -18.07 -25.15
C GLU A 209 -40.59 -18.44 -25.83
N GLY A 210 -40.04 -17.53 -26.65
CA GLY A 210 -38.76 -17.75 -27.31
C GLY A 210 -37.57 -17.84 -26.36
N THR A 211 -37.56 -16.99 -25.33
CA THR A 211 -36.55 -17.04 -24.26
C THR A 211 -36.69 -18.32 -23.43
N CYS A 212 -37.91 -18.75 -23.09
CA CYS A 212 -38.16 -20.04 -22.42
C CYS A 212 -37.62 -21.22 -23.22
N ALA A 213 -37.87 -21.25 -24.53
CA ALA A 213 -37.36 -22.32 -25.39
C ALA A 213 -35.83 -22.31 -25.46
N PHE A 214 -35.20 -21.12 -25.53
CA PHE A 214 -33.75 -21.00 -25.44
C PHE A 214 -33.19 -21.49 -24.09
N LEU A 215 -33.82 -21.12 -22.98
CA LEU A 215 -33.43 -21.59 -21.64
C LEU A 215 -33.55 -23.11 -21.50
N LYS A 216 -34.61 -23.72 -22.06
CA LYS A 216 -34.79 -25.18 -22.11
C LYS A 216 -33.66 -25.84 -22.91
N ALA A 217 -33.31 -25.28 -24.08
CA ALA A 217 -32.21 -25.77 -24.90
C ALA A 217 -30.85 -25.66 -24.18
N LEU A 218 -30.58 -24.51 -23.55
CA LEU A 218 -29.36 -24.28 -22.77
C LEU A 218 -29.26 -25.24 -21.57
N ARG A 219 -30.39 -25.56 -20.93
CA ARG A 219 -30.47 -26.52 -19.82
C ARG A 219 -30.26 -27.97 -20.28
N GLY A 220 -30.66 -28.30 -21.51
CA GLY A 220 -30.56 -29.64 -22.11
C GLY A 220 -29.15 -30.03 -22.56
N ALA A 221 -28.28 -29.06 -22.89
CA ALA A 221 -26.92 -29.26 -23.42
C ALA A 221 -25.89 -29.74 -22.35
N LYS A 222 -26.28 -30.68 -21.49
CA LYS A 222 -25.72 -31.00 -20.16
C LYS A 222 -24.35 -31.68 -20.08
N GLU A 223 -23.47 -31.57 -21.08
CA GLU A 223 -22.11 -32.11 -21.00
C GLU A 223 -21.07 -30.98 -20.91
N GLY A 224 -20.65 -30.65 -19.69
CA GLY A 224 -19.31 -30.08 -19.45
C GLY A 224 -19.21 -28.78 -18.64
N LYS A 225 -20.16 -27.84 -18.71
CA LYS A 225 -20.14 -26.60 -17.89
C LYS A 225 -21.53 -25.94 -17.87
N LYS A 226 -22.05 -25.60 -16.67
CA LYS A 226 -23.27 -24.77 -16.58
C LYS A 226 -22.91 -23.34 -16.99
N THR A 227 -23.27 -22.94 -18.20
CA THR A 227 -23.17 -21.53 -18.63
C THR A 227 -24.07 -20.68 -17.72
N LYS A 228 -23.47 -19.74 -17.00
CA LYS A 228 -24.21 -18.78 -16.18
C LYS A 228 -24.82 -17.72 -17.10
N PHE A 229 -26.04 -17.28 -16.78
CA PHE A 229 -26.69 -16.21 -17.52
C PHE A 229 -27.38 -15.20 -16.59
N GLN A 230 -27.72 -14.05 -17.16
CA GLN A 230 -28.60 -13.03 -16.59
C GLN A 230 -29.65 -12.66 -17.64
N ILE A 231 -30.87 -12.39 -17.19
CA ILE A 231 -31.94 -11.90 -18.06
C ILE A 231 -32.07 -10.39 -17.86
N ILE A 232 -32.15 -9.66 -18.97
CA ILE A 232 -32.35 -8.22 -19.03
C ILE A 232 -33.69 -7.98 -19.73
N LEU A 233 -34.64 -7.36 -19.03
CA LEU A 233 -35.91 -6.98 -19.64
C LEU A 233 -35.71 -5.72 -20.50
N SER A 234 -36.03 -5.80 -21.79
CA SER A 234 -35.79 -4.68 -22.71
C SER A 234 -36.61 -4.73 -24.01
N PRO A 235 -37.14 -3.58 -24.48
CA PRO A 235 -37.36 -2.36 -23.70
C PRO A 235 -38.54 -2.54 -22.74
N VAL A 236 -38.45 -1.98 -21.53
CA VAL A 236 -39.59 -1.89 -20.60
C VAL A 236 -40.35 -0.59 -20.87
N PRO A 237 -41.62 -0.62 -21.28
CA PRO A 237 -42.39 0.60 -21.57
C PRO A 237 -42.46 1.53 -20.36
N ASN A 238 -42.52 2.84 -20.60
CA ASN A 238 -42.83 3.80 -19.54
C ASN A 238 -44.35 3.93 -19.42
N GLY A 239 -44.88 3.78 -18.20
CA GLY A 239 -46.32 3.78 -17.94
C GLY A 239 -46.96 2.38 -18.06
N GLU A 240 -48.25 2.31 -17.76
CA GLU A 240 -49.00 1.04 -17.63
C GLU A 240 -48.41 0.07 -16.58
N ASP A 241 -47.94 0.61 -15.45
CA ASP A 241 -47.22 -0.11 -14.40
C ASP A 241 -47.89 -1.45 -14.02
N LYS A 242 -49.22 -1.47 -13.90
CA LYS A 242 -49.96 -2.70 -13.62
C LYS A 242 -49.79 -3.79 -14.70
N LEU A 243 -49.86 -3.41 -15.98
CA LEU A 243 -49.68 -4.36 -17.08
C LEU A 243 -48.22 -4.83 -17.14
N VAL A 244 -47.26 -3.94 -16.92
CA VAL A 244 -45.84 -4.29 -16.86
C VAL A 244 -45.61 -5.28 -15.71
N ASP A 245 -46.08 -4.99 -14.51
CA ASP A 245 -45.98 -5.87 -13.34
C ASP A 245 -46.59 -7.25 -13.59
N ASP A 246 -47.78 -7.30 -14.19
CA ASP A 246 -48.46 -8.56 -14.50
C ASP A 246 -47.67 -9.38 -15.54
N ARG A 247 -47.12 -8.72 -16.56
CA ARG A 247 -46.27 -9.36 -17.57
C ARG A 247 -44.93 -9.81 -17.03
N GLU A 248 -44.33 -9.06 -16.11
CA GLU A 248 -43.08 -9.44 -15.44
C GLU A 248 -43.27 -10.68 -14.58
N LYS A 249 -44.40 -10.78 -13.85
CA LYS A 249 -44.75 -11.98 -13.08
C LYS A 249 -44.97 -13.19 -13.99
N GLU A 250 -45.71 -13.01 -15.09
CA GLU A 250 -45.93 -14.06 -16.11
C GLU A 250 -44.59 -14.54 -16.69
N ALA A 251 -43.73 -13.61 -17.10
CA ALA A 251 -42.40 -13.90 -17.63
C ALA A 251 -41.52 -14.63 -16.61
N LYS A 252 -41.49 -14.16 -15.34
CA LYS A 252 -40.74 -14.80 -14.26
C LYS A 252 -41.16 -16.25 -14.07
N SER A 253 -42.47 -16.50 -13.94
CA SER A 253 -43.00 -17.86 -13.79
C SER A 253 -42.64 -18.74 -14.99
N SER A 254 -42.74 -18.21 -16.21
CA SER A 254 -42.40 -18.94 -17.44
C SER A 254 -40.89 -19.27 -17.53
N PHE A 255 -40.02 -18.34 -17.13
CA PHE A 255 -38.58 -18.57 -17.12
C PHE A 255 -38.16 -19.55 -16.02
N GLU A 256 -38.77 -19.47 -14.84
CA GLU A 256 -38.53 -20.41 -13.74
C GLU A 256 -39.00 -21.82 -14.09
N GLU A 257 -40.09 -21.97 -14.85
CA GLU A 257 -40.52 -23.27 -15.36
C GLU A 257 -39.49 -23.83 -16.38
N ALA A 258 -38.99 -22.97 -17.28
CA ALA A 258 -38.01 -23.37 -18.29
C ALA A 258 -36.65 -23.78 -17.71
N TRP A 259 -36.11 -22.98 -16.78
CA TRP A 259 -34.77 -23.16 -16.24
C TRP A 259 -34.73 -23.89 -14.89
N GLY A 260 -35.67 -23.59 -14.00
CA GLY A 260 -35.69 -23.92 -12.58
C GLY A 260 -35.92 -22.68 -11.70
N SER A 261 -36.21 -22.86 -10.41
CA SER A 261 -36.45 -21.75 -9.47
C SER A 261 -35.24 -20.82 -9.33
N GLY A 262 -35.50 -19.51 -9.15
CA GLY A 262 -34.46 -18.51 -8.87
C GLY A 262 -33.95 -17.73 -10.09
N VAL A 263 -34.80 -17.46 -11.08
CA VAL A 263 -34.48 -16.55 -12.19
C VAL A 263 -34.57 -15.10 -11.71
N ASP A 264 -33.48 -14.34 -11.87
CA ASP A 264 -33.41 -12.91 -11.53
C ASP A 264 -33.81 -12.05 -12.74
N LEU A 265 -34.77 -11.14 -12.51
CA LEU A 265 -35.28 -10.15 -13.48
C LEU A 265 -35.05 -8.71 -13.02
N SER A 266 -34.09 -8.48 -12.11
CA SER A 266 -33.78 -7.16 -11.57
C SER A 266 -33.18 -6.18 -12.60
N LEU A 267 -32.65 -6.69 -13.72
CA LEU A 267 -32.04 -5.87 -14.76
C LEU A 267 -33.06 -5.48 -15.82
N GLN A 268 -33.22 -4.18 -16.03
CA GLN A 268 -34.18 -3.63 -16.98
C GLN A 268 -33.59 -2.46 -17.77
N ILE A 269 -33.94 -2.37 -19.05
CA ILE A 269 -33.65 -1.21 -19.90
C ILE A 269 -34.99 -0.54 -20.23
N PRO A 270 -35.28 0.64 -19.68
CA PRO A 270 -36.52 1.34 -19.96
C PRO A 270 -36.55 1.85 -21.40
N TYR A 271 -37.74 1.92 -21.97
CA TYR A 271 -37.98 2.45 -23.30
C TYR A 271 -37.62 3.93 -23.33
N HIS A 272 -36.83 4.31 -24.33
CA HIS A 272 -36.51 5.71 -24.59
C HIS A 272 -36.63 5.95 -26.10
N PRO A 273 -37.46 6.90 -26.56
CA PRO A 273 -37.72 7.13 -27.98
C PRO A 273 -36.44 7.33 -28.81
N GLN A 274 -35.45 8.02 -28.26
CA GLN A 274 -34.14 8.20 -28.90
C GLN A 274 -33.46 6.88 -29.32
N LEU A 275 -33.60 5.78 -28.57
CA LEU A 275 -33.00 4.49 -28.93
C LEU A 275 -33.56 3.92 -30.24
N ALA A 276 -34.75 4.36 -30.65
CA ALA A 276 -35.34 4.00 -31.94
C ALA A 276 -34.89 4.93 -33.09
N LEU A 277 -34.28 6.08 -32.78
CA LEU A 277 -33.97 7.14 -33.75
C LEU A 277 -32.46 7.34 -33.98
N THR A 278 -31.62 6.82 -33.10
CA THR A 278 -30.17 7.01 -33.18
C THR A 278 -29.41 5.70 -33.03
N GLU A 279 -28.47 5.44 -33.93
CA GLU A 279 -27.50 4.33 -33.84
C GLU A 279 -26.32 4.69 -32.91
N GLU A 280 -26.42 5.73 -32.08
CA GLU A 280 -25.32 6.20 -31.23
C GLU A 280 -25.42 5.67 -29.79
N PRO A 281 -24.30 5.23 -29.16
CA PRO A 281 -24.30 4.83 -27.76
C PRO A 281 -24.75 5.97 -26.84
N HIS A 282 -25.87 5.77 -26.14
CA HIS A 282 -26.53 6.78 -25.32
C HIS A 282 -25.61 7.37 -24.24
N ILE A 283 -24.80 6.54 -23.59
CA ILE A 283 -23.91 6.97 -22.51
C ILE A 283 -22.82 7.95 -22.96
N PHE A 284 -22.57 8.07 -24.28
CA PHE A 284 -21.59 9.02 -24.82
C PHE A 284 -22.14 10.44 -24.89
N ARG A 285 -23.48 10.61 -24.85
CA ARG A 285 -24.13 11.93 -24.76
C ARG A 285 -24.48 12.31 -23.33
N ARG A 286 -24.89 11.35 -22.49
CA ARG A 286 -25.34 11.61 -21.11
C ARG A 286 -24.79 10.56 -20.14
N ARG A 287 -23.99 11.02 -19.15
CA ARG A 287 -23.43 10.19 -18.07
C ARG A 287 -24.31 10.08 -16.81
N ARG A 288 -25.56 10.53 -16.90
CA ARG A 288 -26.53 10.55 -15.80
C ARG A 288 -27.92 10.37 -16.37
N GLY A 289 -28.81 9.85 -15.54
CA GLY A 289 -30.20 9.56 -15.92
C GLY A 289 -30.47 8.06 -15.98
N TYR A 290 -31.74 7.73 -16.11
CA TYR A 290 -32.25 6.37 -15.91
C TYR A 290 -31.62 5.34 -16.87
N LEU A 291 -31.35 5.68 -18.14
CA LEU A 291 -30.69 4.78 -19.08
C LEU A 291 -29.23 4.51 -18.71
N PHE A 292 -28.50 5.53 -18.26
CA PHE A 292 -27.11 5.35 -17.82
C PHE A 292 -27.05 4.45 -16.58
N GLU A 293 -27.96 4.64 -15.63
CA GLU A 293 -28.05 3.77 -14.44
C GLU A 293 -28.46 2.34 -14.80
N ALA A 294 -29.36 2.14 -15.78
CA ALA A 294 -29.70 0.82 -16.29
C ALA A 294 -28.49 0.08 -16.89
N TYR A 295 -27.72 0.74 -17.77
CA TYR A 295 -26.51 0.15 -18.33
C TYR A 295 -25.40 -0.07 -17.27
N ARG A 296 -25.31 0.79 -16.26
CA ARG A 296 -24.43 0.57 -15.11
C ARG A 296 -24.84 -0.62 -14.26
N ALA A 297 -26.14 -0.84 -14.05
CA ALA A 297 -26.63 -2.02 -13.33
C ALA A 297 -26.29 -3.32 -14.10
N ILE A 298 -26.43 -3.31 -15.43
CA ILE A 298 -26.02 -4.41 -16.30
C ILE A 298 -24.52 -4.68 -16.18
N GLU A 299 -23.69 -3.64 -16.23
CA GLU A 299 -22.23 -3.75 -16.06
C GLU A 299 -21.83 -4.29 -14.68
N ASP A 300 -22.37 -3.70 -13.60
CA ASP A 300 -22.07 -4.14 -12.22
C ASP A 300 -22.51 -5.61 -12.02
N SER A 301 -23.66 -6.01 -12.58
CA SER A 301 -24.17 -7.39 -12.49
C SER A 301 -23.33 -8.38 -13.29
N MET A 302 -22.90 -8.00 -14.50
CA MET A 302 -22.00 -8.78 -15.34
C MET A 302 -20.66 -9.02 -14.64
N LEU A 303 -20.07 -7.97 -14.04
CA LEU A 303 -18.82 -8.08 -13.29
C LEU A 303 -18.98 -9.01 -12.08
N GLY A 304 -20.08 -8.89 -11.33
CA GLY A 304 -20.39 -9.79 -10.21
C GLY A 304 -20.50 -11.26 -10.64
N ALA A 305 -21.16 -11.54 -11.76
CA ALA A 305 -21.31 -12.91 -12.26
C ALA A 305 -19.98 -13.55 -12.68
N LEU A 306 -19.05 -12.74 -13.18
CA LEU A 306 -17.67 -13.13 -13.49
C LEU A 306 -16.77 -13.23 -12.25
N GLY A 307 -17.25 -12.86 -11.06
CA GLY A 307 -16.45 -12.78 -9.83
C GLY A 307 -15.43 -11.62 -9.85
N HIS A 308 -15.68 -10.61 -10.68
CA HIS A 308 -14.88 -9.40 -10.81
C HIS A 308 -15.49 -8.23 -10.01
N ASP A 309 -16.08 -8.52 -8.86
CA ASP A 309 -16.53 -7.53 -7.87
C ASP A 309 -15.49 -7.33 -6.76
N ALA A 310 -15.57 -6.21 -6.04
CA ALA A 310 -14.58 -5.83 -5.03
C ALA A 310 -14.44 -6.85 -3.89
N ARG A 311 -15.52 -7.49 -3.45
CA ARG A 311 -15.48 -8.46 -2.34
C ARG A 311 -14.79 -9.75 -2.78
N THR A 312 -15.18 -10.28 -3.93
CA THR A 312 -14.58 -11.50 -4.49
C THR A 312 -13.10 -11.30 -4.81
N LEU A 313 -12.75 -10.16 -5.41
CA LEU A 313 -11.36 -9.82 -5.72
C LEU A 313 -10.51 -9.70 -4.46
N MET A 314 -11.01 -9.02 -3.40
CA MET A 314 -10.27 -8.91 -2.13
C MET A 314 -9.99 -10.26 -1.50
N ARG A 315 -11.01 -11.13 -1.41
CA ARG A 315 -10.82 -12.49 -0.89
C ARG A 315 -9.77 -13.26 -1.70
N ARG A 316 -9.85 -13.20 -3.04
CA ARG A 316 -8.89 -13.88 -3.91
C ARG A 316 -7.47 -13.30 -3.75
N ILE A 317 -7.34 -11.98 -3.61
CA ILE A 317 -6.06 -11.31 -3.34
C ILE A 317 -5.45 -11.85 -2.04
N GLU A 318 -6.24 -11.90 -0.96
CA GLU A 318 -5.78 -12.40 0.33
C GLU A 318 -5.35 -13.87 0.27
N GLU A 319 -6.15 -14.74 -0.35
CA GLU A 319 -5.84 -16.16 -0.55
C GLU A 319 -4.57 -16.36 -1.39
N THR A 320 -4.46 -15.64 -2.51
CA THR A 320 -3.32 -15.73 -3.44
C THR A 320 -2.04 -15.16 -2.84
N LEU A 321 -2.16 -14.10 -2.03
CA LEU A 321 -1.02 -13.48 -1.36
C LEU A 321 -0.35 -14.45 -0.38
N GLN A 322 -1.13 -15.28 0.33
CA GLN A 322 -0.56 -16.34 1.19
C GLN A 322 0.19 -17.40 0.39
N GLN A 323 -0.19 -17.61 -0.88
CA GLN A 323 0.49 -18.54 -1.80
C GLN A 323 1.70 -17.92 -2.51
N LYS A 324 2.01 -16.64 -2.27
CA LYS A 324 3.10 -15.87 -2.92
C LYS A 324 2.98 -15.77 -4.44
N ASP A 325 1.76 -15.90 -5.00
CA ASP A 325 1.52 -15.67 -6.43
C ASP A 325 1.24 -14.18 -6.70
N TYR A 326 2.31 -13.37 -6.60
CA TYR A 326 2.25 -11.92 -6.78
C TYR A 326 1.75 -11.47 -8.16
N PRO A 327 2.08 -12.15 -9.29
CA PRO A 327 1.50 -11.79 -10.60
C PRO A 327 -0.04 -11.85 -10.61
N THR A 328 -0.62 -12.89 -10.01
CA THR A 328 -2.08 -13.01 -9.89
C THR A 328 -2.64 -11.92 -8.97
N VAL A 329 -1.98 -11.62 -7.85
CA VAL A 329 -2.38 -10.52 -6.95
C VAL A 329 -2.35 -9.17 -7.67
N LEU A 330 -1.27 -8.84 -8.38
CA LEU A 330 -1.13 -7.59 -9.14
C LEU A 330 -2.24 -7.42 -10.18
N ARG A 331 -2.57 -8.49 -10.91
CA ARG A 331 -3.68 -8.48 -11.86
C ARG A 331 -5.01 -8.15 -11.18
N ASP A 332 -5.25 -8.74 -10.02
CA ASP A 332 -6.50 -8.56 -9.29
C ASP A 332 -6.59 -7.19 -8.65
N LEU A 333 -5.46 -6.63 -8.19
CA LEU A 333 -5.34 -5.26 -7.72
C LEU A 333 -5.63 -4.25 -8.84
N TRP A 334 -5.12 -4.47 -10.05
CA TRP A 334 -5.45 -3.67 -11.22
C TRP A 334 -6.95 -3.65 -11.51
N ARG A 335 -7.60 -4.81 -11.44
CA ARG A 335 -9.07 -4.90 -11.58
C ARG A 335 -9.77 -4.17 -10.44
N LEU A 336 -9.33 -4.39 -9.19
CA LEU A 336 -9.93 -3.82 -8.00
C LEU A 336 -9.93 -2.29 -8.04
N VAL A 337 -8.79 -1.66 -8.38
CA VAL A 337 -8.65 -0.19 -8.43
C VAL A 337 -9.60 0.45 -9.46
N ARG A 338 -9.95 -0.28 -10.53
CA ARG A 338 -10.89 0.16 -11.57
C ARG A 338 -12.37 0.04 -11.17
N LEU A 339 -12.67 -0.60 -10.03
CA LEU A 339 -14.03 -0.72 -9.49
C LEU A 339 -14.39 0.46 -8.58
N LYS A 340 -15.66 0.88 -8.59
CA LYS A 340 -16.16 2.01 -7.77
C LYS A 340 -15.91 1.81 -6.26
N ARG A 341 -16.02 0.58 -5.76
CA ARG A 341 -15.77 0.21 -4.35
C ARG A 341 -14.32 -0.22 -4.06
N GLY A 342 -13.44 -0.16 -5.08
CA GLY A 342 -12.05 -0.62 -4.97
C GLY A 342 -11.18 0.21 -4.03
N ARG A 343 -11.51 1.51 -3.85
CA ARG A 343 -10.72 2.43 -3.00
C ARG A 343 -10.74 2.03 -1.53
N THR A 344 -11.90 1.71 -1.00
CA THR A 344 -12.06 1.23 0.39
C THR A 344 -11.36 -0.12 0.57
N SER A 345 -11.49 -1.01 -0.41
CA SER A 345 -10.82 -2.31 -0.41
C SER A 345 -9.29 -2.21 -0.42
N LEU A 346 -8.72 -1.30 -1.22
CA LEU A 346 -7.27 -1.07 -1.25
C LEU A 346 -6.76 -0.47 0.08
N SER A 347 -7.55 0.41 0.69
CA SER A 347 -7.23 0.98 2.01
C SER A 347 -7.22 -0.10 3.10
N GLN A 348 -8.17 -1.03 3.04
CA GLN A 348 -8.22 -2.19 3.93
C GLN A 348 -7.01 -3.10 3.75
N LEU A 349 -6.60 -3.36 2.50
CA LEU A 349 -5.39 -4.13 2.21
C LEU A 349 -4.13 -3.45 2.77
N ALA A 350 -3.99 -2.13 2.55
CA ALA A 350 -2.87 -1.35 3.07
C ALA A 350 -2.81 -1.38 4.61
N SER A 351 -3.97 -1.26 5.26
CA SER A 351 -4.10 -1.47 6.70
C SER A 351 -3.61 -2.85 7.12
N ASN A 352 -4.09 -3.91 6.46
CA ASN A 352 -3.73 -5.29 6.81
C ASN A 352 -2.23 -5.55 6.66
N LEU A 353 -1.59 -4.97 5.64
CA LEU A 353 -0.13 -5.01 5.45
C LEU A 353 0.64 -4.21 6.51
N GLY A 354 0.02 -3.15 7.05
CA GLY A 354 0.59 -2.36 8.14
C GLY A 354 0.48 -3.04 9.52
N ALA A 355 -0.62 -3.76 9.76
CA ALA A 355 -1.04 -4.24 11.08
C ALA A 355 -0.38 -5.55 11.56
N ASP A 356 0.76 -5.98 11.00
CA ASP A 356 1.44 -7.21 11.45
C ASP A 356 1.79 -7.12 12.95
N ASN A 357 1.13 -7.98 13.76
CA ASN A 357 1.31 -8.22 15.20
C ASN A 357 0.83 -7.15 16.19
N GLN A 358 -0.47 -6.85 16.23
CA GLN A 358 -1.11 -6.65 17.54
C GLN A 358 -1.81 -7.94 17.98
N ARG A 359 -1.34 -8.47 19.10
CA ARG A 359 -1.99 -9.53 19.88
C ARG A 359 -3.51 -9.30 19.88
N VAL A 360 -4.25 -10.34 19.54
CA VAL A 360 -5.65 -10.48 19.95
C VAL A 360 -5.67 -10.51 21.48
N GLN A 361 -5.69 -9.35 22.12
CA GLN A 361 -6.21 -9.22 23.49
C GLN A 361 -7.73 -9.23 23.37
N GLY A 362 -8.32 -10.41 23.49
CA GLY A 362 -9.76 -10.58 23.47
C GLY A 362 -10.13 -11.98 23.00
N GLY A 363 -10.22 -12.91 23.95
CA GLY A 363 -10.46 -14.32 23.68
C GLY A 363 -11.70 -14.58 22.83
N LYS A 364 -11.51 -15.29 21.73
CA LYS A 364 -12.32 -16.45 21.30
C LYS A 364 -11.68 -17.10 20.07
N ALA A 365 -11.57 -18.44 20.15
CA ALA A 365 -11.18 -19.41 19.12
C ALA A 365 -9.70 -19.44 18.71
N GLU A 366 -8.90 -20.11 19.54
CA GLU A 366 -7.50 -20.47 19.30
C GLU A 366 -7.34 -21.80 18.50
N SER A 367 -8.33 -22.21 17.71
CA SER A 367 -8.31 -23.54 17.07
C SER A 367 -8.41 -23.60 15.55
N GLU A 368 -8.36 -22.48 14.82
CA GLU A 368 -8.26 -22.49 13.36
C GLU A 368 -7.29 -21.41 12.88
N LEU A 369 -6.26 -21.81 12.11
CA LEU A 369 -5.21 -21.01 11.43
C LEU A 369 -3.81 -21.06 12.07
N ASN A 370 -3.24 -22.27 12.10
CA ASN A 370 -1.80 -22.49 12.23
C ASN A 370 -1.10 -22.34 10.85
N GLN A 371 -1.41 -21.27 10.10
CA GLN A 371 -0.67 -20.88 8.89
C GLN A 371 0.05 -19.57 9.21
N GLU A 372 1.38 -19.61 9.18
CA GLU A 372 2.25 -18.45 9.37
C GLU A 372 1.90 -17.38 8.32
N ARG A 373 1.16 -16.33 8.71
CA ARG A 373 0.77 -15.25 7.80
C ARG A 373 2.00 -14.62 7.16
N ILE A 374 1.93 -14.38 5.85
CA ILE A 374 2.99 -13.68 5.13
C ILE A 374 3.12 -12.23 5.62
N THR A 375 4.32 -11.86 6.09
CA THR A 375 4.57 -10.51 6.63
C THR A 375 5.01 -9.53 5.56
N LEU A 376 4.83 -8.22 5.80
CA LEU A 376 5.29 -7.18 4.87
C LEU A 376 6.80 -7.29 4.56
N ALA A 377 7.61 -7.61 5.56
CA ALA A 377 9.05 -7.83 5.37
C ALA A 377 9.35 -9.00 4.41
N LYS A 378 8.62 -10.12 4.54
CA LYS A 378 8.74 -11.28 3.63
C LYS A 378 8.29 -10.91 2.20
N ILE A 379 7.26 -10.07 2.06
CA ILE A 379 6.79 -9.57 0.76
C ILE A 379 7.84 -8.68 0.10
N LEU A 380 8.41 -7.73 0.84
CA LEU A 380 9.38 -6.76 0.32
C LEU A 380 10.73 -7.39 -0.08
N ALA A 381 11.06 -8.55 0.49
CA ALA A 381 12.22 -9.34 0.09
C ALA A 381 12.08 -9.98 -1.30
N ASP A 382 10.85 -10.16 -1.79
CA ASP A 382 10.56 -10.67 -3.13
C ASP A 382 10.43 -9.51 -4.14
N LYS A 383 10.99 -9.67 -5.35
CA LYS A 383 10.95 -8.64 -6.40
C LYS A 383 9.54 -8.34 -6.89
N GLU A 384 8.71 -9.38 -7.11
CA GLU A 384 7.32 -9.20 -7.54
C GLU A 384 6.44 -8.80 -6.35
N GLY A 385 6.75 -9.28 -5.14
CA GLY A 385 6.14 -8.81 -3.90
C GLY A 385 6.35 -7.30 -3.69
N ARG A 386 7.56 -6.80 -3.92
CA ARG A 386 7.87 -5.37 -3.89
C ARG A 386 7.08 -4.57 -4.93
N ARG A 387 6.96 -5.07 -6.17
CA ARG A 387 6.14 -4.42 -7.22
C ARG A 387 4.67 -4.30 -6.83
N MET A 388 4.13 -5.29 -6.14
CA MET A 388 2.79 -5.21 -5.57
C MET A 388 2.68 -4.10 -4.53
N VAL A 389 3.64 -3.97 -3.60
CA VAL A 389 3.62 -2.89 -2.61
C VAL A 389 3.78 -1.52 -3.28
N GLU A 390 4.63 -1.40 -4.29
CA GLU A 390 4.74 -0.21 -5.15
C GLU A 390 3.39 0.15 -5.76
N PHE A 391 2.69 -0.83 -6.35
CA PHE A 391 1.36 -0.63 -6.90
C PHE A 391 0.38 -0.09 -5.85
N ILE A 392 0.36 -0.68 -4.64
CA ILE A 392 -0.49 -0.21 -3.54
C ILE A 392 -0.13 1.22 -3.17
N VAL A 393 1.17 1.51 -2.98
CA VAL A 393 1.67 2.87 -2.67
C VAL A 393 1.27 3.87 -3.75
N ASP A 394 1.27 3.51 -5.03
CA ASP A 394 0.98 4.41 -6.14
C ASP A 394 -0.53 4.65 -6.35
N HIS A 395 -1.37 3.71 -5.92
CA HIS A 395 -2.83 3.75 -6.12
C HIS A 395 -3.64 3.95 -4.84
N LEU A 396 -2.98 3.97 -3.67
CA LEU A 396 -3.65 4.19 -2.39
C LEU A 396 -4.42 5.52 -2.44
N PRO A 397 -5.73 5.53 -2.13
CA PRO A 397 -6.50 6.76 -2.07
C PRO A 397 -6.00 7.64 -0.92
N LEU A 398 -5.90 8.95 -1.19
CA LEU A 398 -5.34 9.92 -0.25
C LEU A 398 -6.43 10.72 0.51
N ASN A 399 -7.70 10.47 0.22
CA ASN A 399 -8.86 11.19 0.75
C ASN A 399 -9.72 10.34 1.71
N GLU A 400 -9.32 9.09 2.00
CA GLU A 400 -10.01 8.18 2.93
C GLU A 400 -8.99 7.53 3.90
N MET A 401 -9.45 7.21 5.11
CA MET A 401 -8.73 6.47 6.18
C MET A 401 -7.28 6.93 6.47
N ASP A 402 -7.13 8.02 7.25
CA ASP A 402 -5.83 8.49 7.79
C ASP A 402 -5.02 7.39 8.47
N TRP A 403 -5.68 6.50 9.20
CA TRP A 403 -5.02 5.48 10.01
C TRP A 403 -4.34 4.40 9.14
N ALA A 404 -4.98 3.92 8.08
CA ALA A 404 -4.40 2.90 7.19
C ALA A 404 -3.14 3.42 6.49
N ARG A 405 -3.15 4.71 6.13
CA ARG A 405 -1.98 5.40 5.56
C ARG A 405 -0.84 5.52 6.57
N ARG A 406 -1.15 5.90 7.81
CA ARG A 406 -0.17 6.04 8.89
C ARG A 406 0.48 4.70 9.22
N GLU A 407 -0.30 3.63 9.35
CA GLU A 407 0.22 2.30 9.66
C GLU A 407 1.15 1.79 8.56
N LEU A 408 0.71 1.88 7.29
CA LEU A 408 1.56 1.49 6.17
C LEU A 408 2.84 2.34 6.10
N LEU A 409 2.73 3.66 6.31
CA LEU A 409 3.89 4.56 6.35
C LEU A 409 4.90 4.18 7.44
N ASP A 410 4.45 3.89 8.65
CA ASP A 410 5.32 3.54 9.78
C ASP A 410 6.12 2.26 9.49
N ARG A 411 5.45 1.24 8.93
CA ARG A 411 6.11 0.00 8.53
C ARG A 411 7.07 0.20 7.37
N LEU A 412 6.67 0.91 6.33
CA LEU A 412 7.55 1.22 5.19
C LEU A 412 8.75 2.06 5.65
N ALA A 413 8.57 3.00 6.58
CA ALA A 413 9.66 3.83 7.09
C ALA A 413 10.75 3.02 7.80
N SER A 414 10.42 1.81 8.25
CA SER A 414 11.35 0.90 8.93
C SER A 414 11.88 -0.22 8.02
N SER A 415 11.23 -0.51 6.89
CA SER A 415 11.55 -1.67 6.04
C SER A 415 11.84 -1.34 4.57
N ALA A 416 11.32 -0.23 4.05
CA ALA A 416 11.47 0.23 2.67
C ALA A 416 11.36 1.77 2.60
N ILE A 417 12.43 2.45 3.00
CA ILE A 417 12.52 3.92 3.11
C ILE A 417 12.16 4.60 1.78
N ASP A 418 12.52 4.03 0.63
CA ASP A 418 12.20 4.61 -0.68
C ASP A 418 10.70 4.57 -1.02
N LEU A 419 9.99 3.52 -0.59
CA LEU A 419 8.54 3.41 -0.76
C LEU A 419 7.80 4.31 0.23
N ALA A 420 8.29 4.44 1.46
CA ALA A 420 7.79 5.42 2.42
C ALA A 420 7.95 6.85 1.89
N ASP A 421 9.11 7.18 1.33
CA ASP A 421 9.36 8.48 0.68
C ASP A 421 8.39 8.74 -0.48
N ARG A 422 8.16 7.74 -1.32
CA ARG A 422 7.21 7.83 -2.43
C ARG A 422 5.79 8.10 -1.92
N LEU A 423 5.34 7.40 -0.89
CA LEU A 423 4.03 7.60 -0.29
C LEU A 423 3.92 8.99 0.37
N TYR A 424 4.94 9.44 1.11
CA TYR A 424 4.98 10.79 1.66
C TYR A 424 4.87 11.86 0.58
N LYS A 425 5.59 11.74 -0.54
CA LYS A 425 5.50 12.68 -1.67
C LYS A 425 4.08 12.76 -2.23
N ARG A 426 3.43 11.62 -2.45
CA ARG A 426 2.02 11.59 -2.90
C ARG A 426 1.11 12.31 -1.91
N ILE A 427 1.27 12.06 -0.61
CA ILE A 427 0.45 12.72 0.44
C ILE A 427 0.70 14.22 0.45
N VAL A 428 1.96 14.66 0.37
CA VAL A 428 2.32 16.09 0.29
C VAL A 428 1.79 16.73 -0.98
N GLU A 429 1.79 16.06 -2.13
CA GLU A 429 1.22 16.60 -3.36
C GLU A 429 -0.30 16.81 -3.23
N ALA A 430 -1.01 15.86 -2.61
CA ALA A 430 -2.44 15.96 -2.36
C ALA A 430 -2.80 16.99 -1.27
N ALA A 431 -1.96 17.13 -0.25
CA ALA A 431 -2.14 18.03 0.90
C ALA A 431 -1.01 19.07 0.98
N SER A 432 -0.76 19.77 -0.12
CA SER A 432 0.44 20.61 -0.31
C SER A 432 0.63 21.77 0.67
N GLY A 433 -0.44 22.16 1.39
CA GLY A 433 -0.45 23.18 2.43
C GLY A 433 -0.75 22.67 3.84
N ASP A 434 -0.87 21.36 4.07
CA ASP A 434 -1.09 20.81 5.41
C ASP A 434 0.21 20.80 6.22
N ALA A 435 0.29 21.64 7.26
CA ALA A 435 1.49 21.83 8.07
C ALA A 435 1.92 20.52 8.77
N ASP A 436 0.96 19.71 9.18
CA ASP A 436 1.17 18.42 9.85
C ASP A 436 1.85 17.42 8.94
N THR A 437 1.33 17.23 7.73
CA THR A 437 1.94 16.38 6.70
C THR A 437 3.34 16.84 6.35
N LEU A 438 3.54 18.14 6.14
CA LEU A 438 4.85 18.73 5.83
C LEU A 438 5.86 18.50 6.96
N GLY A 439 5.43 18.72 8.22
CA GLY A 439 6.26 18.52 9.40
C GLY A 439 6.62 17.05 9.62
N ASN A 440 5.67 16.13 9.44
CA ASN A 440 5.92 14.69 9.56
C ASN A 440 6.87 14.18 8.47
N TYR A 441 6.73 14.69 7.24
CA TYR A 441 7.66 14.33 6.17
C TYR A 441 9.07 14.87 6.43
N ALA A 442 9.20 16.09 6.98
CA ALA A 442 10.49 16.64 7.41
C ALA A 442 11.17 15.75 8.48
N LEU A 443 10.40 15.27 9.47
CA LEU A 443 10.89 14.35 10.50
C LEU A 443 11.32 13.01 9.89
N PHE A 444 10.56 12.46 8.93
CA PHE A 444 10.94 11.25 8.21
C PHE A 444 12.25 11.42 7.43
N LEU A 445 12.40 12.53 6.68
CA LEU A 445 13.62 12.83 5.93
C LEU A 445 14.84 12.94 6.86
N ARG A 446 14.66 13.59 8.02
CA ARG A 446 15.71 13.71 9.04
C ARG A 446 16.09 12.36 9.66
N TYR A 447 15.13 11.65 10.25
CA TYR A 447 15.42 10.52 11.14
C TYR A 447 15.51 9.18 10.43
N LYS A 448 14.80 9.00 9.32
CA LYS A 448 14.77 7.71 8.60
C LYS A 448 15.61 7.75 7.33
N ARG A 449 15.58 8.85 6.57
CA ARG A 449 16.34 8.97 5.32
C ARG A 449 17.75 9.54 5.51
N GLY A 450 17.96 10.35 6.54
CA GLY A 450 19.21 11.12 6.72
C GLY A 450 19.36 12.30 5.74
N ASP A 451 18.30 12.67 5.02
CA ASP A 451 18.30 13.79 4.07
C ASP A 451 18.06 15.10 4.82
N THR A 452 19.16 15.70 5.30
CA THR A 452 19.14 16.92 6.11
C THR A 452 18.68 18.13 5.30
N ASP A 453 19.11 18.24 4.04
CA ASP A 453 18.75 19.36 3.17
C ASP A 453 17.28 19.30 2.77
N GLY A 454 16.79 18.11 2.40
CA GLY A 454 15.37 17.88 2.15
C GLY A 454 14.52 18.17 3.39
N ALA A 455 14.93 17.67 4.55
CA ALA A 455 14.20 17.90 5.81
C ALA A 455 14.01 19.40 6.10
N GLU A 456 15.05 20.22 5.90
CA GLU A 456 14.96 21.66 6.12
C GLU A 456 13.94 22.35 5.22
N VAL A 457 13.90 21.97 3.93
CA VAL A 457 12.90 22.51 2.98
C VAL A 457 11.49 22.30 3.52
N TYR A 458 11.20 21.10 4.04
CA TYR A 458 9.88 20.78 4.56
C TYR A 458 9.59 21.37 5.95
N PHE A 459 10.58 21.53 6.83
CA PHE A 459 10.41 22.29 8.07
C PHE A 459 10.06 23.77 7.80
N LYS A 460 10.75 24.40 6.84
CA LYS A 460 10.42 25.78 6.41
C LYS A 460 9.01 25.86 5.82
N ARG A 461 8.61 24.89 4.99
CA ARG A 461 7.25 24.83 4.44
C ARG A 461 6.20 24.62 5.53
N ALA A 462 6.42 23.74 6.49
CA ALA A 462 5.50 23.49 7.60
C ALA A 462 5.30 24.74 8.47
N THR A 463 6.39 25.42 8.84
CA THR A 463 6.33 26.67 9.62
C THR A 463 5.78 27.86 8.83
N LYS A 464 5.80 27.83 7.48
CA LYS A 464 5.10 28.80 6.64
C LYS A 464 3.60 28.50 6.53
N ALA A 465 3.24 27.22 6.44
CA ALA A 465 1.87 26.75 6.35
C ALA A 465 1.10 27.02 7.65
N ASP A 466 1.72 26.78 8.81
CA ASP A 466 1.23 27.20 10.11
C ASP A 466 2.31 27.94 10.92
N PRO A 467 2.36 29.28 10.81
CA PRO A 467 3.33 30.11 11.52
C PRO A 467 3.18 30.15 13.04
N LYS A 468 2.06 29.67 13.58
CA LYS A 468 1.75 29.68 15.02
C LYS A 468 1.69 28.28 15.62
N SER A 469 2.06 27.24 14.88
CA SER A 469 2.14 25.90 15.45
C SER A 469 3.34 25.78 16.40
N PRO A 470 3.14 25.63 17.72
CA PRO A 470 4.24 25.46 18.65
C PRO A 470 5.06 24.19 18.34
N ARG A 471 4.39 23.14 17.84
CA ARG A 471 5.04 21.87 17.48
C ARG A 471 6.00 22.04 16.29
N HIS A 472 5.57 22.69 15.21
CA HIS A 472 6.42 22.85 14.02
C HIS A 472 7.58 23.83 14.27
N LEU A 473 7.32 24.92 15.00
CA LEU A 473 8.35 25.87 15.41
C LEU A 473 9.39 25.20 16.31
N GLY A 474 8.96 24.45 17.32
CA GLY A 474 9.85 23.72 18.23
C GLY A 474 10.66 22.62 17.52
N ASN A 475 10.04 21.88 16.61
CA ASN A 475 10.74 20.86 15.82
C ASN A 475 11.79 21.47 14.89
N TYR A 476 11.49 22.62 14.27
CA TYR A 476 12.46 23.30 13.41
C TYR A 476 13.60 23.94 14.20
N ALA A 477 13.31 24.52 15.37
CA ALA A 477 14.33 25.03 16.30
C ALA A 477 15.32 23.92 16.69
N PHE A 478 14.80 22.76 17.10
CA PHE A 478 15.62 21.61 17.47
C PHE A 478 16.44 21.08 16.27
N PHE A 479 15.91 21.14 15.06
CA PHE A 479 16.65 20.80 13.85
C PHE A 479 17.81 21.77 13.57
N LEU A 480 17.57 23.09 13.67
CA LEU A 480 18.61 24.10 13.48
C LEU A 480 19.75 23.92 14.48
N GLU A 481 19.42 23.69 15.75
CA GLU A 481 20.38 23.42 16.81
C GLU A 481 21.22 22.16 16.51
N THR A 482 20.56 21.02 16.27
CA THR A 482 21.22 19.70 16.28
C THR A 482 21.77 19.23 14.94
N ARG A 483 21.40 19.88 13.82
CA ARG A 483 21.82 19.47 12.47
C ARG A 483 22.47 20.58 11.66
N ARG A 484 22.15 21.85 11.94
CA ARG A 484 22.78 22.99 11.25
C ARG A 484 23.79 23.73 12.10
N GLY A 485 23.75 23.58 13.43
CA GLY A 485 24.58 24.37 14.34
C GLY A 485 24.20 25.86 14.36
N ASP A 486 23.03 26.22 13.81
CA ASP A 486 22.53 27.59 13.79
C ASP A 486 21.86 27.91 15.13
N MET A 487 22.68 28.32 16.10
CA MET A 487 22.23 28.58 17.47
C MET A 487 21.32 29.80 17.56
N ASP A 488 21.60 30.85 16.79
CA ASP A 488 20.80 32.09 16.80
C ASP A 488 19.43 31.85 16.15
N GLY A 489 19.39 31.13 15.03
CA GLY A 489 18.15 30.70 14.39
C GLY A 489 17.34 29.77 15.29
N ALA A 490 17.98 28.76 15.90
CA ALA A 490 17.33 27.85 16.84
C ALA A 490 16.67 28.62 18.00
N GLU A 491 17.39 29.55 18.62
CA GLU A 491 16.87 30.38 19.72
C GLU A 491 15.66 31.22 19.29
N ALA A 492 15.73 31.85 18.11
CA ALA A 492 14.62 32.64 17.58
C ALA A 492 13.35 31.77 17.39
N TYR A 493 13.50 30.56 16.87
CA TYR A 493 12.38 29.63 16.70
C TYR A 493 11.88 29.03 18.02
N TYR A 494 12.75 28.77 19.00
CA TYR A 494 12.33 28.35 20.34
C TYR A 494 11.50 29.43 21.03
N LYS A 495 11.92 30.70 20.97
CA LYS A 495 11.15 31.83 21.52
C LYS A 495 9.78 31.93 20.86
N ARG A 496 9.72 31.87 19.53
CA ARG A 496 8.45 31.84 18.78
C ARG A 496 7.56 30.66 19.16
N ALA A 497 8.14 29.47 19.38
CA ALA A 497 7.38 28.29 19.80
C ALA A 497 6.76 28.47 21.19
N ILE A 498 7.45 29.15 22.10
CA ILE A 498 6.96 29.49 23.45
C ILE A 498 5.95 30.64 23.41
N GLU A 499 6.13 31.62 22.53
CA GLU A 499 5.13 32.68 22.32
C GLU A 499 3.82 32.10 21.76
N ALA A 500 3.92 31.14 20.85
CA ALA A 500 2.78 30.44 20.26
C ALA A 500 2.00 29.61 21.30
N ASP A 501 2.70 28.89 22.17
CA ASP A 501 2.11 28.20 23.31
C ASP A 501 3.04 28.25 24.54
N PRO A 502 2.76 29.19 25.48
CA PRO A 502 3.58 29.35 26.69
C PRO A 502 3.55 28.18 27.66
N LYS A 503 2.65 27.20 27.45
CA LYS A 503 2.44 26.01 28.29
C LYS A 503 2.82 24.71 27.55
N HIS A 504 3.45 24.80 26.38
CA HIS A 504 3.91 23.59 25.68
C HIS A 504 5.15 22.99 26.38
N ALA A 505 4.92 22.07 27.34
CA ALA A 505 5.97 21.50 28.21
C ALA A 505 7.20 21.00 27.44
N ASN A 506 7.01 20.33 26.29
CA ASN A 506 8.13 19.83 25.49
C ASN A 506 9.01 20.92 24.87
N ASN A 507 8.42 22.07 24.49
CA ASN A 507 9.18 23.17 23.91
C ASN A 507 9.93 23.95 24.98
N LEU A 508 9.30 24.11 26.16
CA LEU A 508 9.95 24.67 27.34
C LEU A 508 11.17 23.83 27.76
N VAL A 509 11.04 22.50 27.79
CA VAL A 509 12.18 21.60 28.05
C VAL A 509 13.25 21.69 26.98
N ASN A 510 12.89 21.72 25.69
CA ASN A 510 13.89 21.85 24.62
C ASN A 510 14.65 23.18 24.72
N TYR A 511 13.93 24.28 24.99
CA TYR A 511 14.55 25.59 25.15
C TYR A 511 15.39 25.69 26.43
N ALA A 512 14.95 25.06 27.53
CA ALA A 512 15.75 24.97 28.76
C ALA A 512 17.09 24.27 28.52
N ASN A 513 17.07 23.12 27.82
CA ASN A 513 18.28 22.40 27.43
C ASN A 513 19.18 23.25 26.54
N PHE A 514 18.60 23.97 25.57
CA PHE A 514 19.34 24.88 24.70
C PHE A 514 20.04 25.99 25.51
N LEU A 515 19.33 26.64 26.44
CA LEU A 515 19.90 27.68 27.31
C LEU A 515 21.05 27.12 28.16
N GLU A 516 20.85 25.96 28.78
CA GLU A 516 21.84 25.30 29.62
C GLU A 516 23.11 24.90 28.86
N LYS A 517 22.94 24.29 27.68
CA LYS A 517 24.03 23.63 26.95
C LYS A 517 24.73 24.53 25.95
N ARG A 518 23.98 25.41 25.27
CA ARG A 518 24.49 26.24 24.17
C ARG A 518 24.73 27.68 24.58
N ARG A 519 23.94 28.22 25.51
CA ARG A 519 24.09 29.59 26.03
C ARG A 519 24.77 29.65 27.40
N HIS A 520 24.95 28.51 28.06
CA HIS A 520 25.47 28.43 29.43
C HIS A 520 24.67 29.28 30.43
N ASP A 521 23.38 29.50 30.15
CA ASP A 521 22.46 30.28 30.98
C ASP A 521 21.68 29.34 31.91
N ALA A 522 22.28 29.03 33.06
CA ALA A 522 21.68 28.13 34.04
C ALA A 522 20.41 28.70 34.68
N ASP A 523 20.38 30.01 34.95
CA ASP A 523 19.22 30.67 35.59
C ASP A 523 18.02 30.71 34.64
N GLY A 524 18.26 31.06 33.37
CA GLY A 524 17.25 31.01 32.31
C GLY A 524 16.73 29.59 32.07
N ALA A 525 17.63 28.60 32.01
CA ALA A 525 17.25 27.19 31.85
C ALA A 525 16.36 26.70 33.00
N GLU A 526 16.73 27.00 34.26
CA GLU A 526 15.95 26.64 35.44
C GLU A 526 14.55 27.25 35.43
N ALA A 527 14.43 28.51 35.03
CA ALA A 527 13.13 29.16 34.89
C ALA A 527 12.24 28.42 33.87
N GLN A 528 12.80 27.97 32.74
CA GLN A 528 12.02 27.22 31.74
C GLN A 528 11.67 25.80 32.21
N TYR A 529 12.57 25.11 32.92
CA TYR A 529 12.27 23.80 33.51
C TYR A 529 11.12 23.86 34.51
N LYS A 530 11.12 24.86 35.41
CA LYS A 530 10.02 25.08 36.36
C LYS A 530 8.70 25.35 35.64
N ARG A 531 8.70 26.22 34.63
CA ARG A 531 7.52 26.46 33.78
C ARG A 531 7.03 25.20 33.08
N ALA A 532 7.92 24.34 32.59
CA ALA A 532 7.55 23.08 31.95
C ALA A 532 6.83 22.13 32.91
N ILE A 533 7.30 22.06 34.16
CA ILE A 533 6.68 21.25 35.23
C ILE A 533 5.34 21.84 35.66
N GLU A 534 5.21 23.17 35.72
CA GLU A 534 3.94 23.83 36.02
C GLU A 534 2.90 23.60 34.91
N ALA A 535 3.36 23.62 33.66
CA ALA A 535 2.50 23.43 32.50
C ALA A 535 1.95 21.99 32.38
N ASP A 536 2.77 20.98 32.68
CA ASP A 536 2.32 19.60 32.81
C ASP A 536 2.95 18.92 34.04
N PRO A 537 2.28 19.03 35.22
CA PRO A 537 2.80 18.47 36.48
C PRO A 537 2.91 16.96 36.52
N LYS A 538 2.26 16.25 35.59
CA LYS A 538 2.28 14.79 35.47
C LYS A 538 3.23 14.30 34.38
N SER A 539 3.84 15.21 33.60
CA SER A 539 4.81 14.81 32.60
C SER A 539 6.12 14.36 33.25
N VAL A 540 6.51 13.12 33.00
CA VAL A 540 7.77 12.56 33.50
C VAL A 540 9.00 13.22 32.87
N ARG A 541 8.90 13.68 31.62
CA ARG A 541 10.03 14.21 30.85
C ARG A 541 10.59 15.51 31.48
N PRO A 542 9.80 16.58 31.71
CA PRO A 542 10.27 17.76 32.43
C PRO A 542 10.85 17.45 33.81
N LEU A 543 10.23 16.54 34.57
CA LEU A 543 10.70 16.16 35.91
C LEU A 543 12.07 15.47 35.86
N ASN A 544 12.26 14.51 34.96
CA ASN A 544 13.54 13.80 34.82
C ASN A 544 14.65 14.71 34.30
N THR A 545 14.36 15.54 33.29
CA THR A 545 15.36 16.47 32.74
C THR A 545 15.75 17.54 33.77
N TYR A 546 14.78 18.06 34.52
CA TYR A 546 15.07 19.03 35.58
C TYR A 546 15.84 18.41 36.76
N ALA A 547 15.55 17.15 37.12
CA ALA A 547 16.32 16.43 38.13
C ALA A 547 17.81 16.31 37.73
N LEU A 548 18.07 16.01 36.45
CA LEU A 548 19.43 15.95 35.92
C LEU A 548 20.12 17.32 35.97
N PHE A 549 19.41 18.40 35.62
CA PHE A 549 19.91 19.77 35.73
C PHE A 549 20.27 20.13 37.18
N LEU A 550 19.37 19.85 38.14
CA LEU A 550 19.62 20.12 39.57
C LEU A 550 20.84 19.37 40.08
N LYS A 551 20.97 18.08 39.72
CA LYS A 551 22.13 17.26 40.08
C LYS A 551 23.43 17.81 39.48
N ASN A 552 23.46 18.03 38.17
CA ASN A 552 24.70 18.30 37.42
C ASN A 552 25.15 19.76 37.48
N ARG A 553 24.21 20.72 37.47
CA ARG A 553 24.51 22.15 37.38
C ARG A 553 24.40 22.88 38.71
N ARG A 554 23.43 22.49 39.56
CA ARG A 554 23.19 23.15 40.85
C ARG A 554 23.78 22.38 42.04
N GLY A 555 24.14 21.11 41.87
CA GLY A 555 24.55 20.24 42.98
C GLY A 555 23.42 19.94 43.98
N ASP A 556 22.17 20.27 43.64
CA ASP A 556 21.00 20.06 44.50
C ASP A 556 20.49 18.62 44.38
N LYS A 557 21.12 17.74 45.16
CA LYS A 557 20.78 16.31 45.19
C LYS A 557 19.38 16.06 45.77
N ASP A 558 18.99 16.82 46.78
CA ASP A 558 17.69 16.65 47.44
C ASP A 558 16.54 17.08 46.52
N GLY A 559 16.71 18.20 45.80
CA GLY A 559 15.78 18.64 44.77
C GLY A 559 15.69 17.68 43.58
N ALA A 560 16.83 17.15 43.13
CA ALA A 560 16.86 16.14 42.07
C ALA A 560 16.10 14.86 42.48
N GLU A 561 16.32 14.36 43.69
CA GLU A 561 15.61 13.21 44.24
C GLU A 561 14.10 13.44 44.35
N ALA A 562 13.69 14.63 44.82
CA ALA A 562 12.28 14.99 44.88
C ALA A 562 11.62 14.98 43.49
N CYS A 563 12.34 15.42 42.45
CA CYS A 563 11.87 15.38 41.07
C CYS A 563 11.73 13.94 40.55
N TYR A 564 12.71 13.06 40.78
CA TYR A 564 12.61 11.65 40.39
C TYR A 564 11.45 10.93 41.09
N LYS A 565 11.27 11.13 42.40
CA LYS A 565 10.13 10.55 43.14
C LYS A 565 8.79 11.02 42.58
N ARG A 566 8.69 12.30 42.18
CA ARG A 566 7.50 12.83 41.50
C ARG A 566 7.29 12.21 40.13
N ALA A 567 8.35 12.00 39.34
CA ALA A 567 8.26 11.36 38.03
C ALA A 567 7.75 9.90 38.14
N ILE A 568 8.29 9.13 39.09
CA ILE A 568 7.82 7.76 39.36
C ILE A 568 6.39 7.74 39.88
N LYS A 569 6.00 8.70 40.74
CA LYS A 569 4.60 8.82 41.18
C LYS A 569 3.65 9.15 40.03
N ALA A 570 4.10 9.96 39.07
CA ALA A 570 3.29 10.36 37.92
C ALA A 570 3.10 9.20 36.92
N ASP A 571 4.16 8.43 36.66
CA ASP A 571 4.09 7.19 35.87
C ASP A 571 4.99 6.11 36.48
N PRO A 572 4.42 5.20 37.30
CA PRO A 572 5.17 4.13 37.94
C PRO A 572 5.70 3.07 36.98
N LYS A 573 5.22 3.05 35.72
CA LYS A 573 5.65 2.10 34.68
C LYS A 573 6.52 2.78 33.63
N ASN A 574 7.12 3.92 33.94
CA ASN A 574 8.08 4.56 33.06
C ASN A 574 9.49 3.98 33.28
N ALA A 575 9.93 3.05 32.42
CA ALA A 575 11.24 2.41 32.54
C ALA A 575 12.39 3.42 32.61
N TYR A 576 12.34 4.49 31.80
CA TYR A 576 13.34 5.55 31.81
C TYR A 576 13.42 6.29 33.15
N SER A 577 12.29 6.70 33.74
CA SER A 577 12.27 7.33 35.07
C SER A 577 12.82 6.40 36.16
N LEU A 578 12.44 5.12 36.13
CA LEU A 578 12.89 4.12 37.09
C LEU A 578 14.41 3.90 36.98
N GLY A 579 14.93 3.74 35.77
CA GLY A 579 16.37 3.58 35.51
C GLY A 579 17.19 4.82 35.89
N MET A 580 16.72 6.02 35.55
CA MET A 580 17.38 7.28 35.95
C MET A 580 17.41 7.47 37.47
N TYR A 581 16.33 7.11 38.17
CA TYR A 581 16.30 7.19 39.62
C TYR A 581 17.19 6.13 40.29
N ALA A 582 17.21 4.90 39.75
CA ALA A 582 18.11 3.86 40.20
C ALA A 582 19.58 4.30 40.11
N ASN A 583 19.97 4.88 38.97
CA ASN A 583 21.31 5.41 38.77
C ASN A 583 21.62 6.56 39.75
N PHE A 584 20.66 7.45 40.00
CA PHE A 584 20.81 8.51 40.99
C PHE A 584 21.04 7.96 42.41
N LEU A 585 20.24 6.99 42.86
CA LEU A 585 20.37 6.38 44.18
C LEU A 585 21.74 5.71 44.36
N TRP A 586 22.19 5.01 43.33
CA TRP A 586 23.49 4.38 43.35
C TRP A 586 24.63 5.39 43.41
N GLN A 587 24.68 6.33 42.45
CA GLN A 587 25.81 7.25 42.31
C GLN A 587 25.85 8.34 43.38
N GLN A 588 24.69 8.84 43.82
CA GLN A 588 24.61 10.04 44.66
C GLN A 588 24.26 9.74 46.12
N ARG A 589 23.58 8.63 46.40
CA ARG A 589 23.18 8.22 47.76
C ARG A 589 23.90 6.98 48.27
N ALA A 590 24.62 6.27 47.40
CA ALA A 590 25.22 4.97 47.70
C ALA A 590 24.19 3.92 48.20
N ASP A 591 22.90 4.11 47.90
CA ASP A 591 21.83 3.19 48.26
C ASP A 591 21.69 2.10 47.18
N LYS A 592 22.52 1.07 47.32
CA LYS A 592 22.64 -0.04 46.37
C LYS A 592 21.38 -0.91 46.33
N ASP A 593 20.77 -1.14 47.49
CA ASP A 593 19.62 -2.05 47.62
C ASP A 593 18.38 -1.45 46.93
N SER A 594 18.15 -0.15 47.11
CA SER A 594 17.06 0.53 46.41
C SER A 594 17.36 0.68 44.92
N ALA A 595 18.61 1.01 44.55
CA ALA A 595 19.00 1.12 43.15
C ALA A 595 18.76 -0.18 42.37
N GLU A 596 19.17 -1.34 42.92
CA GLU A 596 18.95 -2.63 42.27
C GLU A 596 17.45 -2.92 42.04
N LYS A 597 16.60 -2.64 43.04
CA LYS A 597 15.15 -2.83 42.91
C LYS A 597 14.57 -1.99 41.78
N TYR A 598 14.98 -0.73 41.65
CA TYR A 598 14.48 0.15 40.60
C TYR A 598 15.01 -0.22 39.21
N PHE A 599 16.26 -0.68 39.09
CA PHE A 599 16.76 -1.25 37.83
C PHE A 599 15.97 -2.49 37.41
N GLN A 600 15.68 -3.40 38.35
CA GLN A 600 14.87 -4.59 38.07
C GLN A 600 13.46 -4.22 37.62
N GLN A 601 12.79 -3.28 38.29
CA GLN A 601 11.49 -2.77 37.87
C GLN A 601 11.52 -2.13 36.48
N ALA A 602 12.56 -1.36 36.17
CA ALA A 602 12.72 -0.76 34.85
C ALA A 602 12.82 -1.84 33.75
N LEU A 603 13.57 -2.91 34.01
CA LEU A 603 13.74 -4.04 33.09
C LEU A 603 12.53 -4.98 33.03
N GLU A 604 11.71 -5.07 34.09
CA GLU A 604 10.41 -5.75 34.02
C GLU A 604 9.45 -5.06 33.06
N VAL A 605 9.48 -3.72 33.03
CA VAL A 605 8.68 -2.89 32.13
C VAL A 605 9.23 -2.94 30.71
N ALA A 606 10.54 -2.73 30.54
CA ALA A 606 11.20 -2.66 29.24
C ALA A 606 12.45 -3.56 29.22
N PRO A 607 12.29 -4.88 28.98
CA PRO A 607 13.40 -5.85 29.08
C PRO A 607 14.54 -5.64 28.09
N LYS A 608 14.29 -4.86 27.03
CA LYS A 608 15.21 -4.61 25.92
C LYS A 608 15.69 -3.15 25.85
N ASP A 609 15.37 -2.33 26.85
CA ASP A 609 15.83 -0.94 26.86
C ASP A 609 17.36 -0.90 27.04
N SER A 610 18.08 -0.57 25.97
CA SER A 610 19.55 -0.64 25.93
C SER A 610 20.20 0.25 26.99
N ASN A 611 19.68 1.47 27.20
CA ASN A 611 20.23 2.39 28.18
C ASN A 611 20.06 1.86 29.63
N THR A 612 18.88 1.33 29.97
CA THR A 612 18.65 0.71 31.28
C THR A 612 19.52 -0.53 31.47
N LEU A 613 19.65 -1.38 30.44
CA LEU A 613 20.53 -2.55 30.46
C LEU A 613 22.00 -2.17 30.65
N CYS A 614 22.46 -1.10 29.98
CA CYS A 614 23.83 -0.60 30.11
C CYS A 614 24.09 -0.12 31.53
N ASN A 615 23.23 0.76 32.05
CA ASN A 615 23.32 1.29 33.41
C ASN A 615 23.27 0.19 34.48
N TYR A 616 22.38 -0.79 34.31
CA TYR A 616 22.30 -1.94 35.22
C TYR A 616 23.54 -2.84 35.12
N GLY A 617 24.08 -3.03 33.92
CA GLY A 617 25.33 -3.76 33.71
C GLY A 617 26.53 -3.11 34.40
N GLN A 618 26.68 -1.79 34.26
CA GLN A 618 27.71 -1.02 34.98
C GLN A 618 27.53 -1.09 36.49
N PHE A 619 26.28 -0.99 36.97
CA PHE A 619 25.92 -1.18 38.39
C PHE A 619 26.40 -2.54 38.93
N LEU A 620 26.09 -3.63 38.21
CA LEU A 620 26.49 -4.98 38.58
C LEU A 620 28.01 -5.16 38.60
N VAL A 621 28.72 -4.62 37.60
CA VAL A 621 30.19 -4.64 37.57
C VAL A 621 30.77 -3.88 38.77
N GLY A 622 30.22 -2.71 39.11
CA GLY A 622 30.60 -1.95 40.30
C GLY A 622 30.40 -2.72 41.62
N LEU A 623 29.41 -3.61 41.67
CA LEU A 623 29.18 -4.54 42.80
C LEU A 623 30.05 -5.82 42.76
N ALA A 624 30.98 -5.92 41.81
CA ALA A 624 31.80 -7.11 41.56
C ALA A 624 31.04 -8.34 41.01
N ARG A 625 29.82 -8.15 40.49
CA ARG A 625 29.01 -9.19 39.84
C ARG A 625 29.30 -9.21 38.33
N PHE A 626 30.55 -9.50 37.97
CA PHE A 626 31.07 -9.26 36.63
C PHE A 626 30.36 -10.05 35.52
N SER A 627 30.05 -11.33 35.75
CA SER A 627 29.36 -12.17 34.77
C SER A 627 27.95 -11.68 34.46
N ASP A 628 27.19 -11.31 35.50
CA ASP A 628 25.84 -10.75 35.34
C ASP A 628 25.90 -9.37 34.66
N GLY A 629 26.86 -8.53 35.05
CA GLY A 629 27.05 -7.21 34.46
C GLY A 629 27.43 -7.27 32.98
N GLU A 630 28.35 -8.15 32.60
CA GLU A 630 28.73 -8.37 31.21
C GLU A 630 27.55 -8.88 30.38
N LYS A 631 26.74 -9.80 30.89
CA LYS A 631 25.52 -10.27 30.20
C LYS A 631 24.54 -9.12 29.94
N ALA A 632 24.32 -8.25 30.94
CA ALA A 632 23.44 -7.10 30.77
C ALA A 632 24.00 -6.09 29.75
N LEU A 633 25.32 -5.84 29.77
CA LEU A 633 26.00 -4.97 28.80
C LEU A 633 25.96 -5.54 27.36
N LEU A 634 26.10 -6.86 27.20
CA LEU A 634 25.95 -7.52 25.90
C LEU A 634 24.51 -7.37 25.39
N SER A 635 23.52 -7.59 26.25
CA SER A 635 22.12 -7.36 25.91
C SER A 635 21.86 -5.90 25.56
N ALA A 636 22.52 -4.93 26.20
CA ALA A 636 22.43 -3.53 25.83
C ALA A 636 22.98 -3.29 24.41
N PHE A 637 24.15 -3.86 24.11
CA PHE A 637 24.78 -3.78 22.80
C PHE A 637 23.89 -4.36 21.68
N GLU A 638 23.25 -5.51 21.93
CA GLU A 638 22.39 -6.20 20.96
C GLU A 638 21.05 -5.49 20.69
N ASN A 639 20.55 -4.69 21.64
CA ASN A 639 19.25 -4.00 21.53
C ASN A 639 19.38 -2.49 21.28
N LEU A 640 20.50 -2.03 20.73
CA LEU A 640 20.68 -0.64 20.31
C LEU A 640 19.89 -0.35 19.02
N ASP A 641 18.92 0.56 19.13
CA ASP A 641 18.04 0.93 18.00
C ASP A 641 18.74 1.82 16.95
N GLN A 642 19.79 2.55 17.34
CA GLN A 642 20.52 3.48 16.47
C GLN A 642 22.03 3.41 16.73
N PHE A 643 22.81 3.62 15.67
CA PHE A 643 24.26 3.77 15.78
C PHE A 643 24.60 5.19 16.25
N ASP A 644 24.46 5.44 17.55
CA ASP A 644 25.05 6.62 18.18
C ASP A 644 26.47 6.28 18.66
N PRO A 645 27.52 6.99 18.16
CA PRO A 645 28.88 6.78 18.61
C PRO A 645 29.08 6.93 20.12
N ASP A 646 28.26 7.74 20.79
CA ASP A 646 28.31 7.95 22.24
C ASP A 646 27.96 6.66 23.01
N ASP A 647 26.73 6.17 22.81
CA ASP A 647 26.22 4.94 23.44
C ASP A 647 27.13 3.74 23.14
N MET A 648 27.62 3.65 21.91
CA MET A 648 28.50 2.55 21.47
C MET A 648 29.87 2.61 22.15
N ALA A 649 30.47 3.80 22.25
CA ALA A 649 31.73 3.97 22.97
C ALA A 649 31.54 3.63 24.47
N GLU A 650 30.45 4.08 25.10
CA GLU A 650 30.16 3.77 26.50
C GLU A 650 30.06 2.26 26.75
N ILE A 651 29.26 1.55 25.94
CA ILE A 651 29.04 0.11 26.09
C ILE A 651 30.31 -0.67 25.79
N CYS A 652 31.06 -0.31 24.73
CA CYS A 652 32.35 -0.94 24.41
C CYS A 652 33.37 -0.77 25.55
N PHE A 653 33.52 0.43 26.11
CA PHE A 653 34.39 0.63 27.28
C PHE A 653 33.95 -0.23 28.46
N SER A 654 32.65 -0.25 28.74
CA SER A 654 32.08 -0.99 29.87
C SER A 654 32.29 -2.50 29.71
N LEU A 655 32.09 -3.05 28.52
CA LEU A 655 32.33 -4.45 28.18
C LEU A 655 33.81 -4.81 28.25
N TRP A 656 34.69 -3.97 27.69
CA TRP A 656 36.13 -4.14 27.77
C TRP A 656 36.59 -4.24 29.24
N LEU A 657 36.15 -3.30 30.07
CA LEU A 657 36.52 -3.28 31.49
C LEU A 657 35.95 -4.49 32.23
N ALA A 658 34.71 -4.90 31.93
CA ALA A 658 34.09 -6.08 32.52
C ALA A 658 34.83 -7.39 32.13
N SER A 659 35.30 -7.51 30.88
CA SER A 659 36.11 -8.65 30.43
C SER A 659 37.47 -8.67 31.13
N LEU A 660 38.13 -7.51 31.24
CA LEU A 660 39.44 -7.38 31.88
C LEU A 660 39.40 -7.72 33.39
N LEU A 661 38.35 -7.27 34.10
CA LEU A 661 38.11 -7.60 35.51
C LEU A 661 37.91 -9.10 35.76
N GLN A 662 37.54 -9.85 34.73
CA GLN A 662 37.39 -11.30 34.76
C GLN A 662 38.62 -12.04 34.21
N ARG A 663 39.72 -11.34 33.95
CA ARG A 663 40.95 -11.87 33.34
C ARG A 663 40.69 -12.55 31.98
N ARG A 664 39.71 -12.04 31.23
CA ARG A 664 39.39 -12.47 29.87
C ARG A 664 39.88 -11.44 28.85
N ASP A 665 40.08 -11.90 27.62
CA ASP A 665 40.42 -11.02 26.51
C ASP A 665 39.22 -10.12 26.16
N GLY A 666 39.44 -8.81 26.16
CA GLY A 666 38.48 -7.77 25.83
C GLY A 666 38.86 -6.99 24.58
N GLU A 667 39.88 -7.40 23.82
CA GLU A 667 40.45 -6.63 22.72
C GLU A 667 39.39 -6.18 21.70
N ARG A 668 38.40 -7.02 21.38
CA ARG A 668 37.31 -6.66 20.46
C ARG A 668 36.55 -5.41 20.90
N TRP A 669 36.30 -5.27 22.20
CA TRP A 669 35.57 -4.15 22.78
C TRP A 669 36.45 -2.90 22.85
N GLU A 670 37.75 -3.09 23.07
CA GLU A 670 38.75 -2.02 23.00
C GLU A 670 38.85 -1.43 21.59
N ARG A 671 38.83 -2.29 20.56
CA ARG A 671 38.83 -1.88 19.14
C ARG A 671 37.54 -1.14 18.77
N GLY A 672 36.41 -1.62 19.28
CA GLY A 672 35.12 -0.93 19.18
C GLY A 672 35.19 0.47 19.81
N PHE A 673 35.67 0.56 21.05
CA PHE A 673 35.86 1.83 21.74
C PHE A 673 36.76 2.80 20.94
N LYS A 674 37.90 2.31 20.43
CA LYS A 674 38.82 3.09 19.60
C LYS A 674 38.15 3.66 18.35
N PHE A 675 37.36 2.83 17.67
CA PHE A 675 36.62 3.27 16.49
C PHE A 675 35.62 4.39 16.81
N PHE A 676 34.83 4.25 17.88
CA PHE A 676 33.79 5.22 18.21
C PHE A 676 34.32 6.49 18.85
N ILE A 677 35.37 6.40 19.69
CA ILE A 677 35.90 7.57 20.40
C ILE A 677 36.55 8.59 19.46
N GLU A 678 37.08 8.13 18.33
CA GLU A 678 37.66 8.96 17.26
C GLU A 678 36.59 9.70 16.44
N GLN A 679 35.31 9.32 16.57
CA GLN A 679 34.20 10.04 15.95
C GLN A 679 33.77 11.25 16.78
N ASP A 680 33.17 12.23 16.10
CA ASP A 680 32.67 13.43 16.75
C ASP A 680 31.28 13.16 17.35
N PHE A 681 31.18 13.21 18.67
CA PHE A 681 29.92 13.15 19.40
C PHE A 681 29.98 14.04 20.65
N GLU A 682 28.81 14.54 21.06
CA GLU A 682 28.68 15.42 22.22
C GLU A 682 28.96 14.63 23.50
N ARG A 683 29.97 15.05 24.29
CA ARG A 683 30.31 14.37 25.54
C ARG A 683 29.39 14.85 26.66
N TYR A 684 28.64 13.93 27.27
CA TYR A 684 27.77 14.25 28.41
C TYR A 684 28.50 14.11 29.76
N PRO A 685 28.05 14.83 30.80
CA PRO A 685 28.48 14.57 32.17
C PRO A 685 28.05 13.17 32.62
N TRP A 686 28.92 12.20 32.36
CA TRP A 686 28.81 10.80 32.76
C TRP A 686 29.93 10.43 33.74
N SER A 687 29.83 9.28 34.42
CA SER A 687 30.85 8.83 35.36
C SER A 687 30.99 7.32 35.34
N PHE A 688 32.22 6.86 35.14
CA PHE A 688 32.63 5.46 35.30
C PHE A 688 33.23 5.18 36.70
N ASP A 689 33.12 6.12 37.64
CA ASP A 689 33.87 6.10 38.91
C ASP A 689 33.65 4.81 39.71
N GLN A 690 32.45 4.24 39.65
CA GLN A 690 32.14 3.02 40.38
C GLN A 690 32.80 1.78 39.75
N MET A 691 32.84 1.69 38.43
CA MET A 691 33.56 0.62 37.74
C MET A 691 35.07 0.79 37.90
N LEU A 692 35.57 2.03 37.78
CA LEU A 692 36.98 2.36 37.99
C LEU A 692 37.41 2.09 39.44
N GLY A 693 36.59 2.42 40.43
CA GLY A 693 36.85 2.11 41.84
C GLY A 693 36.87 0.60 42.13
N ARG A 694 36.20 -0.22 41.31
CA ARG A 694 36.35 -1.67 41.34
C ARG A 694 37.62 -2.13 40.62
N ALA A 695 37.97 -1.49 39.51
CA ALA A 695 39.17 -1.76 38.73
C ALA A 695 40.45 -1.46 39.52
N GLU A 696 40.49 -0.37 40.26
CA GLU A 696 41.61 0.00 41.14
C GLU A 696 41.97 -1.12 42.13
N LYS A 697 40.96 -1.83 42.63
CA LYS A 697 41.12 -2.91 43.61
C LYS A 697 41.50 -4.26 43.00
N THR A 698 41.38 -4.40 41.68
CA THR A 698 41.42 -5.71 41.00
C THR A 698 42.52 -5.80 39.94
N LEU A 699 42.76 -4.72 39.21
CA LEU A 699 43.72 -4.65 38.10
C LEU A 699 45.12 -4.28 38.59
N SER A 700 46.13 -4.54 37.77
CA SER A 700 47.47 -3.99 38.00
C SER A 700 47.46 -2.45 37.87
N ALA A 701 48.47 -1.80 38.44
CA ALA A 701 48.58 -0.33 38.37
C ALA A 701 48.60 0.18 36.91
N GLU A 702 49.29 -0.53 36.02
CA GLU A 702 49.37 -0.18 34.60
C GLU A 702 48.02 -0.33 33.88
N GLU A 703 47.34 -1.46 34.07
CA GLU A 703 46.00 -1.71 33.51
C GLU A 703 44.98 -0.68 34.02
N PHE A 704 45.06 -0.31 35.30
CA PHE A 704 44.17 0.68 35.90
C PHE A 704 44.44 2.10 35.36
N GLU A 705 45.70 2.51 35.24
CA GLU A 705 46.06 3.80 34.64
C GLU A 705 45.56 3.91 33.18
N TYR A 706 45.62 2.81 32.43
CA TYR A 706 45.08 2.78 31.08
C TYR A 706 43.55 2.87 31.06
N ALA A 707 42.85 2.13 31.94
CA ALA A 707 41.39 2.21 32.06
C ALA A 707 40.91 3.63 32.41
N LYS A 708 41.62 4.32 33.32
CA LYS A 708 41.34 5.73 33.63
C LYS A 708 41.54 6.66 32.44
N ALA A 709 42.57 6.42 31.63
CA ALA A 709 42.82 7.24 30.45
C ALA A 709 41.72 7.06 29.38
N LEU A 710 41.25 5.83 29.16
CA LEU A 710 40.12 5.56 28.26
C LEU A 710 38.83 6.24 28.76
N ALA A 711 38.53 6.13 30.06
CA ALA A 711 37.39 6.83 30.66
C ALA A 711 37.50 8.36 30.53
N ALA A 712 38.69 8.93 30.74
CA ALA A 712 38.93 10.36 30.56
C ALA A 712 38.76 10.80 29.10
N ALA A 713 39.23 10.01 28.14
CA ALA A 713 39.04 10.26 26.70
C ALA A 713 37.58 10.17 26.26
N PHE A 714 36.79 9.30 26.90
CA PHE A 714 35.33 9.29 26.76
C PHE A 714 34.71 10.60 27.20
N LEU A 715 35.05 11.08 28.40
CA LEU A 715 34.43 12.28 28.98
C LEU A 715 34.94 13.60 28.38
N ASP A 716 36.17 13.63 27.86
CA ASP A 716 36.82 14.84 27.34
C ASP A 716 37.57 14.53 26.04
N LYS A 717 37.07 15.10 24.93
CA LYS A 717 37.66 14.94 23.60
C LYS A 717 39.13 15.37 23.56
N THR A 718 39.55 16.34 24.38
CA THR A 718 40.94 16.81 24.42
C THR A 718 41.90 15.74 24.97
N LYS A 719 41.37 14.77 25.74
CA LYS A 719 42.12 13.64 26.32
C LYS A 719 42.28 12.46 25.38
N VAL A 720 41.60 12.45 24.23
CA VAL A 720 41.75 11.37 23.23
C VAL A 720 43.20 11.31 22.71
N ALA A 721 43.84 12.47 22.51
CA ALA A 721 45.24 12.54 22.09
C ALA A 721 46.20 11.93 23.13
N ASP A 722 45.87 12.02 24.42
CA ASP A 722 46.70 11.48 25.51
C ASP A 722 46.80 9.95 25.43
N LEU A 723 45.85 9.26 24.78
CA LEU A 723 45.88 7.80 24.62
C LEU A 723 47.08 7.32 23.80
N GLN A 724 47.69 8.17 22.97
CA GLN A 724 48.88 7.83 22.17
C GLN A 724 50.12 7.51 23.01
N ARG A 725 50.14 7.86 24.30
CA ARG A 725 51.23 7.50 25.21
C ARG A 725 51.27 6.02 25.59
N TYR A 726 50.17 5.28 25.39
CA TYR A 726 50.08 3.86 25.71
C TYR A 726 50.44 3.03 24.49
N GLU A 727 51.40 2.11 24.64
CA GLU A 727 51.79 1.18 23.55
C GLU A 727 50.60 0.34 23.09
N ARG A 728 49.82 -0.19 24.04
CA ARG A 728 48.58 -0.93 23.79
C ARG A 728 47.62 -0.20 22.85
N TRP A 729 47.41 1.11 23.06
CA TRP A 729 46.53 1.91 22.20
C TRP A 729 47.10 2.10 20.79
N ARG A 730 48.41 2.31 20.67
CA ARG A 730 49.10 2.53 19.40
C ARG A 730 49.10 1.28 18.51
N THR A 731 49.29 0.11 19.12
CA THR A 731 49.34 -1.17 18.41
C THR A 731 47.95 -1.77 18.15
N LEU A 732 46.89 -1.21 18.74
CA LEU A 732 45.52 -1.67 18.57
C LEU A 732 45.00 -1.34 17.17
N ASP A 733 44.71 -2.35 16.35
CA ASP A 733 44.16 -2.17 15.01
C ASP A 733 42.75 -1.55 15.07
N ALA A 734 42.58 -0.37 14.47
CA ALA A 734 41.27 0.25 14.33
C ALA A 734 40.36 -0.62 13.44
N LEU A 735 39.06 -0.64 13.74
CA LEU A 735 38.07 -1.29 12.88
C LEU A 735 37.95 -0.52 11.55
N ASP A 736 37.84 -1.23 10.41
CA ASP A 736 37.82 -0.61 9.06
C ASP A 736 36.59 0.31 8.89
N PRO A 737 36.79 1.63 8.67
CA PRO A 737 35.70 2.59 8.56
C PRO A 737 34.82 2.46 7.31
N LYS A 738 35.21 1.65 6.30
CA LYS A 738 34.46 1.53 5.03
C LYS A 738 33.41 0.42 5.00
N ARG A 739 33.14 -0.30 6.09
CA ARG A 739 32.17 -1.41 6.05
C ARG A 739 31.13 -1.33 7.16
N LYS A 740 29.86 -1.44 6.75
CA LYS A 740 28.74 -1.92 7.59
C LYS A 740 29.10 -3.22 8.35
N GLU A 741 30.03 -4.01 7.82
CA GLU A 741 30.59 -5.22 8.45
C GLU A 741 31.42 -4.97 9.72
N ALA A 742 31.89 -3.74 9.99
CA ALA A 742 32.70 -3.45 11.18
C ALA A 742 31.92 -3.63 12.49
N VAL A 743 30.60 -3.40 12.45
CA VAL A 743 29.68 -3.66 13.57
C VAL A 743 29.27 -5.13 13.61
N GLU A 744 28.97 -5.73 12.45
CA GLU A 744 28.62 -7.15 12.38
C GLU A 744 29.76 -8.05 12.89
N LYS A 745 31.03 -7.63 12.71
CA LYS A 745 32.22 -8.28 13.29
C LYS A 745 32.43 -8.05 14.79
N VAL A 746 31.78 -7.05 15.40
CA VAL A 746 31.79 -6.87 16.87
C VAL A 746 30.72 -7.76 17.51
N VAL A 747 29.64 -8.06 16.77
CA VAL A 747 28.54 -8.95 17.17
C VAL A 747 28.84 -10.44 16.90
N SER A 748 29.49 -10.80 15.78
CA SER A 748 29.90 -12.17 15.43
C SER A 748 31.20 -12.57 16.11
#